data_AF-A0A8C5JYY9-F1
#
_entry.id   AF-A0A8C5JYY9-F1
#
_cell.length_a   1.000
_cell.length_b   1.000
_cell.length_c   1.000
_cell.angle_alpha   90.00
_cell.angle_beta   90.00
_cell.angle_gamma   90.00
#
_symmetry.space_group_name_H-M   'P 1'
#
loop_
_entity.id
_entity.type
_entity.pdbx_description
1 polymer ?
#
loop_
_entity_poly.entity_id
_entity_poly.type
_entity_poly.pdbx_seq_one_letter_code
_entity_poly.pdbx_strand_id
1 'polypeptide(L)'
;KLPLLQGHSCPGERAISISKAINSQEAPVKEKHARRIILGTHHEKGAFTFWSYAIGLPLPSSSILSWKFCHVLHKVLRDGHPNVSSGARPPCHWLSGHLHDRYGQLVNVYTKLLLTKISFHLKHPQFPAGLEVTDEVLEKAAGTDVNNIFQLTVEMFDYMDCELKLSESVFRQLNTAIAVSQMSSGQCRLAPLIQVIQDCSHLYHYTVKLMFKLHSCLPADTLQGHRDRFHEQFHSLRNFFRRASDMLYFKRLIQIPRLPEGPPNFLRASALAEHIKPVVVIPEEAPEDEEPENLIEISSGPPAAEPVVVADLFDQTFGPPNGSIKDDRDLQIENLKKEVETLRAELEKIKLEAQRYISQLKGQVNALETELEEQRKQKQKALVDNEQLRHELAQLKAAQLESARNQSLREEAERKASATEARYSKLKEKHSELISTHAELLRKNADTAKQLTVTQQSQEEVARVKEQLAFQMEQVKRESEMKLEEQSDQLEKLKSELAAKSGELALAQEALSRTEQSESELSSRLDTLSAEKDTLSGAMRQQEAELLAAQSLVQEKEEALSQERWRSSQEKNELQGRLAEKESQEQGLRQKLLDEQFAVLRGAAAEGEAILQDAMNKLDDPLHLRCTSSPDYLVSRAQAALDTVSALEKGHAQYLANYASALVAALTRFSHLAADTIINGSATSHLAPTDPADRLMDMCRECGARALELLGQLQDQTALPRAQPDLLRTPLQGILQLGQELKPKSLDVRQEELGAMVDKEMAATSAAIEDAVRRIEDMMNQARHESSGVKLEAIRLLVMTSTSLQKEIVESGRGAATQQEFYAKNSRWTEGLISASKAVGWGATQLVESADKVVLHMGKYEELIVCSHEIAASTAQLVAASKVKADKHSPHLSRLQECSRTVNERAASVVASTKSGQEQIEDRDTMDFSGLSLIKLKKQEMETQVRVLELEKTLEVERVRLGELRKQHYVLAGVMGTSSEEEPSRPSPVPRSGATKKPPLAQKPNIAPRQDNQLDKKDGVYSAQLVNY
;
A
#
# COMPACT_ATOMS: atom_id res chain seq x y z
N LYS A 1 -19.28 38.79 21.94
CA LYS A 1 -18.30 39.72 21.33
C LYS A 1 -16.97 39.53 22.08
N LEU A 2 -16.10 38.68 21.54
CA LEU A 2 -14.77 38.35 22.11
C LEU A 2 -13.68 38.94 21.20
N PRO A 3 -12.52 39.36 21.73
CA PRO A 3 -11.48 40.04 20.94
C PRO A 3 -10.70 39.02 20.10
N LEU A 4 -10.51 39.34 18.82
CA LEU A 4 -9.74 38.60 17.83
C LEU A 4 -8.23 38.81 18.07
N LEU A 5 -7.51 37.78 18.49
CA LEU A 5 -6.04 37.74 18.45
C LEU A 5 -5.60 37.54 16.99
N GLN A 6 -4.91 38.54 16.44
CA GLN A 6 -4.32 38.53 15.10
C GLN A 6 -3.02 37.71 15.10
N GLY A 7 -3.04 36.52 14.49
CA GLY A 7 -1.85 35.77 14.11
C GLY A 7 -1.80 35.62 12.59
N HIS A 8 -0.87 36.28 11.91
CA HIS A 8 -0.68 36.10 10.46
C HIS A 8 0.00 34.75 10.18
N SER A 9 -0.79 33.70 9.90
CA SER A 9 -0.24 32.42 9.42
C SER A 9 0.18 32.55 7.95
N CYS A 10 1.40 32.13 7.61
CA CYS A 10 1.95 32.20 6.25
C CYS A 10 1.14 31.33 5.25
N PRO A 11 1.03 31.72 3.95
CA PRO A 11 0.31 30.96 2.93
C PRO A 11 0.75 29.48 2.80
N GLY A 12 2.03 29.19 3.09
CA GLY A 12 2.59 27.83 3.07
C GLY A 12 1.98 26.88 4.10
N GLU A 13 1.70 27.35 5.32
CA GLU A 13 1.09 26.52 6.39
C GLU A 13 -0.38 26.20 6.12
N ARG A 14 -1.07 27.09 5.42
CA ARG A 14 -2.46 26.90 4.99
C ARG A 14 -2.56 25.86 3.88
N ALA A 15 -1.64 25.88 2.91
CA ALA A 15 -1.55 24.83 1.87
C ALA A 15 -1.28 23.44 2.47
N ILE A 16 -0.41 23.35 3.49
CA ILE A 16 -0.16 22.11 4.23
C ILE A 16 -1.45 21.61 4.92
N SER A 17 -2.26 22.52 5.47
CA SER A 17 -3.52 22.16 6.12
C SER A 17 -4.56 21.63 5.11
N ILE A 18 -4.64 22.22 3.91
CA ILE A 18 -5.51 21.73 2.83
C ILE A 18 -5.07 20.33 2.36
N SER A 19 -3.77 20.13 2.12
CA SER A 19 -3.20 18.83 1.73
C SER A 19 -3.44 17.75 2.80
N LYS A 20 -3.28 18.10 4.08
CA LYS A 20 -3.53 17.17 5.19
C LYS A 20 -5.02 16.87 5.39
N ALA A 21 -5.91 17.82 5.08
CA ALA A 21 -7.36 17.61 5.16
C ALA A 21 -7.89 16.78 3.97
N ILE A 22 -7.45 17.09 2.75
CA ILE A 22 -7.90 16.48 1.50
C ILE A 22 -6.80 15.55 0.98
N ASN A 23 -6.76 14.34 1.55
CA ASN A 23 -5.76 13.32 1.24
C ASN A 23 -6.45 12.00 0.81
N SER A 24 -5.68 11.08 0.22
CA SER A 24 -6.20 9.80 -0.29
C SER A 24 -6.50 8.76 0.80
N GLN A 25 -6.24 9.06 2.08
CA GLN A 25 -6.49 8.12 3.17
C GLN A 25 -7.98 8.06 3.51
N GLU A 26 -8.53 6.85 3.56
CA GLU A 26 -9.93 6.56 3.95
C GLU A 26 -10.15 6.70 5.47
N ALA A 27 -9.94 7.92 5.96
CA ALA A 27 -10.10 8.31 7.36
C ALA A 27 -10.81 9.67 7.43
N PRO A 28 -11.57 9.95 8.51
CA PRO A 28 -12.28 11.21 8.68
C PRO A 28 -11.31 12.39 8.59
N VAL A 29 -11.82 13.52 8.08
CA VAL A 29 -11.04 14.76 8.02
C VAL A 29 -10.72 15.19 9.44
N LYS A 30 -9.44 15.46 9.73
CA LYS A 30 -9.03 15.92 11.05
C LYS A 30 -9.52 17.35 11.28
N GLU A 31 -10.30 17.56 12.35
CA GLU A 31 -10.93 18.84 12.67
C GLU A 31 -9.93 20.00 12.76
N LYS A 32 -8.74 19.78 13.34
CA LYS A 32 -7.69 20.81 13.41
C LYS A 32 -7.31 21.43 12.05
N HIS A 33 -7.28 20.61 11.00
CA HIS A 33 -6.93 21.09 9.65
C HIS A 33 -8.13 21.76 8.99
N ALA A 34 -9.33 21.20 9.14
CA ALA A 34 -10.57 21.84 8.67
C ALA A 34 -10.76 23.23 9.32
N ARG A 35 -10.55 23.34 10.64
CA ARG A 35 -10.62 24.60 11.41
C ARG A 35 -9.61 25.63 10.91
N ARG A 36 -8.34 25.24 10.67
CA ARG A 36 -7.34 26.15 10.08
C ARG A 36 -7.74 26.65 8.69
N ILE A 37 -8.33 25.79 7.85
CA ILE A 37 -8.80 26.20 6.52
C ILE A 37 -9.92 27.23 6.65
N ILE A 38 -10.92 26.95 7.51
CA ILE A 38 -12.04 27.85 7.80
C ILE A 38 -11.52 29.20 8.31
N LEU A 39 -10.68 29.20 9.35
CA LEU A 39 -10.06 30.41 9.88
C LEU A 39 -9.28 31.16 8.80
N GLY A 40 -8.54 30.45 7.95
CA GLY A 40 -7.84 31.02 6.81
C GLY A 40 -8.76 31.82 5.89
N THR A 41 -9.98 31.35 5.65
CA THR A 41 -10.94 32.09 4.81
C THR A 41 -11.39 33.42 5.42
N HIS A 42 -11.49 33.50 6.75
CA HIS A 42 -11.81 34.75 7.45
C HIS A 42 -10.65 35.73 7.42
N HIS A 43 -9.41 35.24 7.52
CA HIS A 43 -8.21 36.06 7.39
C HIS A 43 -8.07 36.65 5.97
N GLU A 44 -8.40 35.87 4.94
CA GLU A 44 -8.30 36.28 3.53
C GLU A 44 -9.55 37.05 3.05
N LYS A 45 -10.60 37.15 3.86
CA LYS A 45 -11.92 37.68 3.48
C LYS A 45 -12.50 36.98 2.24
N GLY A 46 -12.21 35.69 2.08
CA GLY A 46 -12.55 34.86 0.91
C GLY A 46 -11.84 33.50 0.96
N ALA A 47 -12.09 32.64 -0.03
CA ALA A 47 -11.47 31.30 -0.10
C ALA A 47 -10.38 31.21 -1.18
N PHE A 48 -9.59 32.27 -1.39
CA PHE A 48 -8.63 32.32 -2.51
C PHE A 48 -7.61 31.18 -2.42
N THR A 49 -6.95 31.01 -1.28
CA THR A 49 -5.95 29.94 -1.09
C THR A 49 -6.56 28.54 -1.19
N PHE A 50 -7.80 28.37 -0.71
CA PHE A 50 -8.52 27.11 -0.83
C PHE A 50 -8.78 26.76 -2.30
N TRP A 51 -9.31 27.71 -3.08
CA TRP A 51 -9.59 27.49 -4.50
C TRP A 51 -8.32 27.31 -5.32
N SER A 52 -7.27 28.10 -5.09
CA SER A 52 -6.00 27.97 -5.82
C SER A 52 -5.37 26.59 -5.64
N TYR A 53 -5.49 26.01 -4.44
CA TYR A 53 -5.00 24.67 -4.16
C TYR A 53 -5.94 23.58 -4.70
N ALA A 54 -7.25 23.80 -4.62
CA ALA A 54 -8.26 22.88 -5.15
C ALA A 54 -8.11 22.61 -6.65
N ILE A 55 -7.64 23.60 -7.44
CA ILE A 55 -7.37 23.46 -8.88
C ILE A 55 -6.29 22.40 -9.15
N GLY A 56 -5.28 22.32 -8.27
CA GLY A 56 -4.16 21.40 -8.40
C GLY A 56 -4.42 20.00 -7.85
N LEU A 57 -5.58 19.75 -7.23
CA LEU A 57 -5.91 18.43 -6.69
C LEU A 57 -6.35 17.49 -7.82
N PRO A 58 -5.83 16.24 -7.85
CA PRO A 58 -6.25 15.26 -8.85
C PRO A 58 -7.59 14.61 -8.45
N LEU A 59 -8.65 15.43 -8.31
CA LEU A 59 -9.99 14.97 -7.91
C LEU A 59 -10.54 13.86 -8.84
N PRO A 60 -10.40 13.95 -10.17
CA PRO A 60 -10.92 12.91 -11.07
C PRO A 60 -10.23 11.55 -10.96
N SER A 61 -9.04 11.46 -10.35
CA SER A 61 -8.31 10.20 -10.22
C SER A 61 -8.57 9.45 -8.92
N SER A 62 -9.27 10.07 -7.96
CA SER A 62 -9.53 9.49 -6.63
C SER A 62 -10.88 9.90 -6.07
N SER A 63 -11.77 8.93 -5.92
CA SER A 63 -13.10 9.13 -5.33
C SER A 63 -13.04 9.50 -3.85
N ILE A 64 -12.02 9.08 -3.11
CA ILE A 64 -11.83 9.44 -1.69
C ILE A 64 -11.37 10.90 -1.58
N LEU A 65 -10.44 11.35 -2.44
CA LEU A 65 -10.04 12.76 -2.49
C LEU A 65 -11.23 13.64 -2.84
N SER A 66 -12.02 13.24 -3.85
CA SER A 66 -13.24 13.95 -4.23
C SER A 66 -14.29 13.98 -3.10
N TRP A 67 -14.47 12.88 -2.37
CA TRP A 67 -15.37 12.82 -1.22
C TRP A 67 -14.95 13.78 -0.10
N LYS A 68 -13.65 13.76 0.26
CA LYS A 68 -13.10 14.64 1.30
C LYS A 68 -13.06 16.10 0.85
N PHE A 69 -12.83 16.36 -0.43
CA PHE A 69 -12.98 17.69 -1.01
C PHE A 69 -14.41 18.21 -0.85
N CYS A 70 -15.43 17.41 -1.22
CA CYS A 70 -16.83 17.79 -1.04
C CYS A 70 -17.15 18.09 0.43
N HIS A 71 -16.64 17.27 1.35
CA HIS A 71 -16.83 17.48 2.78
C HIS A 71 -16.17 18.77 3.29
N VAL A 72 -14.90 19.02 2.96
CA VAL A 72 -14.19 20.23 3.38
C VAL A 72 -14.83 21.47 2.75
N LEU A 73 -15.22 21.40 1.48
CA LEU A 73 -15.95 22.48 0.81
C LEU A 73 -17.29 22.76 1.49
N HIS A 74 -18.03 21.73 1.92
CA HIS A 74 -19.27 21.91 2.69
C HIS A 74 -19.00 22.67 4.00
N LYS A 75 -17.97 22.28 4.76
CA LYS A 75 -17.59 22.97 6.01
C LYS A 75 -17.14 24.41 5.75
N VAL A 76 -16.33 24.64 4.72
CA VAL A 76 -15.86 25.98 4.32
C VAL A 76 -17.01 26.87 3.85
N LEU A 77 -17.99 26.32 3.13
CA LEU A 77 -19.21 27.05 2.79
C LEU A 77 -20.00 27.41 4.05
N ARG A 78 -20.19 26.47 4.98
CA ARG A 78 -21.01 26.65 6.18
C ARG A 78 -20.42 27.66 7.16
N ASP A 79 -19.14 27.51 7.50
CA ASP A 79 -18.48 28.20 8.62
C ASP A 79 -17.40 29.21 8.18
N GLY A 80 -17.08 29.26 6.88
CA GLY A 80 -16.09 30.18 6.31
C GLY A 80 -16.59 31.61 6.14
N HIS A 81 -15.74 32.47 5.59
CA HIS A 81 -16.09 33.87 5.37
C HIS A 81 -17.29 34.02 4.41
N PRO A 82 -18.21 34.99 4.60
CA PRO A 82 -19.40 35.15 3.76
C PRO A 82 -19.11 35.26 2.25
N ASN A 83 -17.97 35.84 1.86
CA ASN A 83 -17.57 35.98 0.45
C ASN A 83 -17.17 34.65 -0.21
N VAL A 84 -17.04 33.55 0.52
CA VAL A 84 -16.70 32.23 -0.04
C VAL A 84 -17.73 31.81 -1.09
N SER A 85 -19.02 32.05 -0.85
CA SER A 85 -20.11 31.71 -1.78
C SER A 85 -20.07 32.53 -3.08
N SER A 86 -19.58 33.78 -3.03
CA SER A 86 -19.48 34.67 -4.19
C SER A 86 -18.38 34.28 -5.18
N GLY A 87 -17.33 33.60 -4.71
CA GLY A 87 -16.24 33.06 -5.54
C GLY A 87 -16.34 31.56 -5.85
N ALA A 88 -17.27 30.85 -5.23
CA ALA A 88 -17.43 29.41 -5.34
C ALA A 88 -18.27 29.01 -6.57
N ARG A 89 -17.68 29.05 -7.76
CA ARG A 89 -18.16 28.22 -8.86
C ARG A 89 -17.20 27.05 -9.02
N PRO A 90 -17.38 25.93 -8.27
CA PRO A 90 -16.65 24.72 -8.59
C PRO A 90 -16.99 24.37 -10.05
N PRO A 91 -16.00 24.25 -10.93
CA PRO A 91 -16.30 23.94 -12.32
C PRO A 91 -16.98 22.58 -12.37
N CYS A 92 -18.25 22.51 -12.83
CA CYS A 92 -19.04 21.27 -12.86
C CYS A 92 -18.31 20.09 -13.53
N HIS A 93 -17.31 20.37 -14.38
CA HIS A 93 -16.50 19.36 -15.04
C HIS A 93 -15.46 18.67 -14.12
N TRP A 94 -15.09 19.24 -12.95
CA TRP A 94 -14.05 18.67 -12.07
C TRP A 94 -14.52 17.44 -11.28
N LEU A 95 -15.82 17.33 -11.04
CA LEU A 95 -16.42 16.28 -10.20
C LEU A 95 -17.33 15.33 -11.00
N SER A 96 -17.57 15.63 -12.28
CA SER A 96 -18.41 14.81 -13.19
C SER A 96 -17.62 13.74 -13.97
N GLY A 97 -16.38 13.46 -13.57
CA GLY A 97 -15.57 12.37 -14.14
C GLY A 97 -16.21 11.00 -13.86
N HIS A 98 -16.03 10.04 -14.77
CA HIS A 98 -16.63 8.69 -14.74
C HIS A 98 -16.09 7.82 -13.59
N LEU A 99 -16.35 8.22 -12.34
CA LEU A 99 -16.02 7.46 -11.14
C LEU A 99 -17.15 6.46 -10.90
N HIS A 100 -16.97 5.22 -11.37
CA HIS A 100 -17.95 4.14 -11.25
C HIS A 100 -17.85 3.35 -9.94
N ASP A 101 -16.98 3.74 -9.01
CA ASP A 101 -16.83 3.09 -7.71
C ASP A 101 -17.85 3.58 -6.67
N ARG A 102 -17.88 2.93 -5.49
CA ARG A 102 -18.89 3.22 -4.46
C ARG A 102 -18.82 4.68 -3.97
N TYR A 103 -17.63 5.23 -3.78
CA TYR A 103 -17.46 6.64 -3.42
C TYR A 103 -17.81 7.57 -4.58
N GLY A 104 -17.53 7.22 -5.83
CA GLY A 104 -17.93 8.01 -7.01
C GLY A 104 -19.43 8.29 -7.07
N GLN A 105 -20.26 7.29 -6.74
CA GLN A 105 -21.71 7.50 -6.61
C GLN A 105 -22.06 8.50 -5.51
N LEU A 106 -21.40 8.43 -4.35
CA LEU A 106 -21.62 9.37 -3.25
C LEU A 106 -21.15 10.78 -3.61
N VAL A 107 -19.99 10.91 -4.28
CA VAL A 107 -19.43 12.17 -4.76
C VAL A 107 -20.38 12.85 -5.74
N ASN A 108 -21.01 12.11 -6.65
CA ASN A 108 -21.99 12.67 -7.59
C ASN A 108 -23.21 13.27 -6.88
N VAL A 109 -23.75 12.54 -5.89
CA VAL A 109 -24.89 13.02 -5.09
C VAL A 109 -24.47 14.24 -4.26
N TYR A 110 -23.28 14.21 -3.64
CA TYR A 110 -22.78 15.31 -2.82
C TYR A 110 -22.47 16.55 -3.66
N THR A 111 -21.91 16.38 -4.85
CA THR A 111 -21.65 17.50 -5.78
C THR A 111 -22.96 18.20 -6.15
N LYS A 112 -24.01 17.43 -6.45
CA LYS A 112 -25.34 17.99 -6.72
C LYS A 112 -25.88 18.78 -5.53
N LEU A 113 -25.70 18.27 -4.31
CA LEU A 113 -26.05 18.99 -3.09
C LEU A 113 -25.30 20.32 -2.99
N LEU A 114 -23.97 20.31 -3.13
CA LEU A 114 -23.14 21.52 -3.01
C LEU A 114 -23.50 22.57 -4.07
N LEU A 115 -23.78 22.16 -5.30
CA LEU A 115 -24.26 23.06 -6.36
C LEU A 115 -25.62 23.67 -6.03
N THR A 116 -26.53 22.88 -5.45
CA THR A 116 -27.85 23.35 -5.01
C THR A 116 -27.70 24.35 -3.86
N LYS A 117 -26.87 24.05 -2.86
CA LYS A 117 -26.52 24.94 -1.74
C LYS A 117 -25.94 26.26 -2.24
N ILE A 118 -24.91 26.22 -3.08
CA ILE A 118 -24.28 27.43 -3.65
C ILE A 118 -25.31 28.25 -4.44
N SER A 119 -26.10 27.60 -5.30
CA SER A 119 -27.11 28.28 -6.11
C SER A 119 -28.20 28.94 -5.25
N PHE A 120 -28.63 28.26 -4.18
CA PHE A 120 -29.60 28.80 -3.23
C PHE A 120 -29.06 30.05 -2.52
N HIS A 121 -27.85 30.00 -1.97
CA HIS A 121 -27.27 31.12 -1.24
C HIS A 121 -26.85 32.30 -2.14
N LEU A 122 -26.55 32.05 -3.43
CA LEU A 122 -26.36 33.12 -4.41
C LEU A 122 -27.67 33.83 -4.77
N LYS A 123 -28.77 33.09 -4.87
CA LYS A 123 -30.12 33.66 -5.09
C LYS A 123 -30.65 34.39 -3.86
N HIS A 124 -30.37 33.86 -2.67
CA HIS A 124 -30.89 34.37 -1.40
C HIS A 124 -29.77 34.75 -0.42
N PRO A 125 -29.06 35.87 -0.65
CA PRO A 125 -27.94 36.30 0.19
C PRO A 125 -28.34 36.63 1.64
N GLN A 126 -29.63 36.82 1.90
CA GLN A 126 -30.18 37.02 3.24
C GLN A 126 -30.09 35.77 4.14
N PHE A 127 -29.91 34.58 3.55
CA PHE A 127 -29.61 33.37 4.32
C PHE A 127 -28.10 33.11 4.30
N PRO A 128 -27.41 33.18 5.44
CA PRO A 128 -26.01 32.76 5.53
C PRO A 128 -25.91 31.26 5.23
N ALA A 129 -24.73 30.82 4.80
CA ALA A 129 -24.50 29.42 4.42
C ALA A 129 -24.60 28.42 5.61
N GLY A 130 -24.51 28.90 6.85
CA GLY A 130 -24.86 28.16 8.07
C GLY A 130 -26.35 27.94 8.29
N LEU A 131 -27.20 28.60 7.48
CA LEU A 131 -28.66 28.62 7.58
C LEU A 131 -29.18 29.12 8.93
N GLU A 132 -28.38 29.78 9.76
CA GLU A 132 -28.80 30.31 11.05
C GLU A 132 -29.39 31.72 10.87
N VAL A 133 -30.72 31.82 10.77
CA VAL A 133 -31.45 33.09 10.73
C VAL A 133 -32.56 33.13 11.78
N THR A 134 -32.93 34.35 12.17
CA THR A 134 -34.12 34.58 12.99
C THR A 134 -35.39 34.46 12.16
N ASP A 135 -36.49 34.21 12.85
CA ASP A 135 -37.81 34.10 12.25
C ASP A 135 -38.22 35.37 11.48
N GLU A 136 -37.85 36.54 12.00
CA GLU A 136 -38.09 37.84 11.36
C GLU A 136 -37.39 37.94 10.00
N VAL A 137 -36.15 37.43 9.90
CA VAL A 137 -35.39 37.44 8.65
C VAL A 137 -36.00 36.48 7.64
N LEU A 138 -36.46 35.30 8.07
CA LEU A 138 -37.19 34.35 7.21
C LEU A 138 -38.48 34.98 6.67
N GLU A 139 -39.26 35.63 7.53
CA GLU A 139 -40.51 36.26 7.12
C GLU A 139 -40.29 37.42 6.15
N LYS A 140 -39.24 38.22 6.38
CA LYS A 140 -38.80 39.29 5.49
C LYS A 140 -38.31 38.77 4.14
N ALA A 141 -37.56 37.66 4.15
CA ALA A 141 -37.05 37.00 2.95
C ALA A 141 -38.17 36.43 2.08
N ALA A 142 -39.17 35.81 2.71
CA ALA A 142 -40.35 35.29 2.03
C ALA A 142 -41.22 36.42 1.45
N GLY A 143 -41.20 37.60 2.08
CA GLY A 143 -41.97 38.76 1.66
C GLY A 143 -43.48 38.58 1.87
N THR A 144 -44.26 39.45 1.21
CA THR A 144 -45.73 39.41 1.22
C THR A 144 -46.33 38.84 -0.06
N ASP A 145 -45.55 38.74 -1.14
CA ASP A 145 -45.97 38.15 -2.40
C ASP A 145 -46.03 36.62 -2.29
N VAL A 146 -47.22 36.07 -2.55
CA VAL A 146 -47.49 34.63 -2.50
C VAL A 146 -46.56 33.86 -3.44
N ASN A 147 -46.20 34.41 -4.61
CA ASN A 147 -45.30 33.76 -5.56
C ASN A 147 -43.90 33.60 -4.98
N ASN A 148 -43.41 34.59 -4.23
CA ASN A 148 -42.10 34.54 -3.57
C ASN A 148 -42.10 33.53 -2.43
N ILE A 149 -43.17 33.49 -1.62
CA ILE A 149 -43.32 32.49 -0.55
C ILE A 149 -43.36 31.08 -1.15
N PHE A 150 -44.11 30.88 -2.23
CA PHE A 150 -44.23 29.61 -2.94
C PHE A 150 -42.88 29.16 -3.49
N GLN A 151 -42.20 30.02 -4.25
CA GLN A 151 -40.89 29.71 -4.84
C GLN A 151 -39.85 29.41 -3.77
N LEU A 152 -39.77 30.23 -2.71
CA LEU A 152 -38.84 30.00 -1.61
C LEU A 152 -39.10 28.66 -0.91
N THR A 153 -40.37 28.28 -0.74
CA THR A 153 -40.74 26.98 -0.14
C THR A 153 -40.28 25.82 -1.02
N VAL A 154 -40.50 25.90 -2.33
CA VAL A 154 -40.05 24.87 -3.30
C VAL A 154 -38.53 24.76 -3.30
N GLU A 155 -37.80 25.88 -3.30
CA GLU A 155 -36.33 25.85 -3.29
C GLU A 155 -35.77 25.30 -1.97
N MET A 156 -36.42 25.57 -0.83
CA MET A 156 -36.08 24.95 0.45
C MET A 156 -36.37 23.44 0.45
N PHE A 157 -37.44 23.00 -0.21
CA PHE A 157 -37.71 21.57 -0.40
C PHE A 157 -36.68 20.91 -1.32
N ASP A 158 -36.27 21.54 -2.42
CA ASP A 158 -35.23 21.03 -3.32
C ASP A 158 -33.89 20.86 -2.59
N TYR A 159 -33.57 21.82 -1.71
CA TYR A 159 -32.40 21.76 -0.86
C TYR A 159 -32.51 20.58 0.14
N MET A 160 -33.62 20.48 0.88
CA MET A 160 -33.88 19.36 1.81
C MET A 160 -33.79 17.99 1.12
N ASP A 161 -34.33 17.85 -0.09
CA ASP A 161 -34.28 16.58 -0.84
C ASP A 161 -32.84 16.19 -1.20
N CYS A 162 -32.00 17.16 -1.56
CA CYS A 162 -30.59 16.89 -1.84
C CYS A 162 -29.84 16.41 -0.59
N GLU A 163 -30.10 17.03 0.56
CA GLU A 163 -29.52 16.64 1.86
C GLU A 163 -29.96 15.22 2.27
N LEU A 164 -31.26 14.96 2.22
CA LEU A 164 -31.82 13.65 2.56
C LEU A 164 -31.32 12.55 1.61
N LYS A 165 -31.24 12.83 0.30
CA LYS A 165 -30.71 11.89 -0.69
C LYS A 165 -29.25 11.54 -0.46
N LEU A 166 -28.43 12.50 -0.01
CA LEU A 166 -27.05 12.23 0.40
C LEU A 166 -27.01 11.31 1.61
N SER A 167 -27.81 11.60 2.65
CA SER A 167 -27.87 10.77 3.86
C SER A 167 -28.31 9.34 3.56
N GLU A 168 -29.35 9.16 2.74
CA GLU A 168 -29.86 7.86 2.33
C GLU A 168 -28.79 7.08 1.56
N SER A 169 -28.10 7.73 0.61
CA SER A 169 -27.05 7.11 -0.19
C SER A 169 -25.89 6.64 0.68
N VAL A 170 -25.48 7.43 1.68
CA VAL A 170 -24.42 7.06 2.64
C VAL A 170 -24.86 5.87 3.49
N PHE A 171 -26.07 5.87 4.05
CA PHE A 171 -26.54 4.74 4.85
C PHE A 171 -26.79 3.47 4.05
N ARG A 172 -27.19 3.58 2.78
CA ARG A 172 -27.35 2.43 1.90
C ARG A 172 -26.02 1.73 1.62
N GLN A 173 -24.93 2.48 1.58
CA GLN A 173 -23.59 1.94 1.34
C GLN A 173 -22.89 1.45 2.62
N LEU A 174 -23.35 1.87 3.80
CA LEU A 174 -22.87 1.34 5.08
C LEU A 174 -23.61 0.05 5.43
N ASN A 175 -22.90 -1.08 5.51
CA ASN A 175 -23.49 -2.33 6.01
C ASN A 175 -24.08 -2.09 7.42
N THR A 176 -25.27 -2.62 7.68
CA THR A 176 -26.12 -2.36 8.85
C THR A 176 -25.51 -2.72 10.22
N ALA A 177 -24.26 -3.21 10.26
CA ALA A 177 -23.56 -3.56 11.47
C ALA A 177 -23.00 -2.32 12.19
N ILE A 178 -23.37 -2.15 13.46
CA ILE A 178 -22.93 -1.07 14.36
C ILE A 178 -21.39 -0.96 14.41
N ALA A 179 -20.68 -2.09 14.26
CA ALA A 179 -19.21 -2.16 14.24
C ALA A 179 -18.56 -1.34 13.10
N VAL A 180 -19.22 -1.18 11.96
CA VAL A 180 -18.68 -0.43 10.80
C VAL A 180 -18.60 1.07 11.10
N SER A 181 -19.47 1.60 11.97
CA SER A 181 -19.45 3.02 12.37
C SER A 181 -18.24 3.42 13.22
N GLN A 182 -17.52 2.44 13.80
CA GLN A 182 -16.31 2.67 14.59
C GLN A 182 -15.02 2.51 13.78
N MET A 183 -15.10 1.97 12.56
CA MET A 183 -13.95 1.87 11.67
C MET A 183 -13.65 3.24 11.05
N SER A 184 -12.36 3.56 10.86
CA SER A 184 -11.93 4.82 10.22
C SER A 184 -12.57 5.07 8.85
N SER A 185 -12.74 4.01 8.06
CA SER A 185 -13.42 4.04 6.76
C SER A 185 -14.92 4.30 6.85
N GLY A 186 -15.59 3.81 7.89
CA GLY A 186 -16.99 4.11 8.18
C GLY A 186 -17.16 5.56 8.65
N GLN A 187 -16.27 6.04 9.52
CA GLN A 187 -16.26 7.42 9.99
C GLN A 187 -15.99 8.42 8.86
N CYS A 188 -15.12 8.08 7.90
CA CYS A 188 -14.89 8.88 6.70
C CYS A 188 -16.18 9.13 5.88
N ARG A 189 -17.06 8.12 5.80
CA ARG A 189 -18.38 8.23 5.13
C ARG A 189 -19.41 8.97 5.98
N LEU A 190 -19.36 8.82 7.31
CA LEU A 190 -20.32 9.40 8.24
C LEU A 190 -20.06 10.88 8.54
N ALA A 191 -18.79 11.32 8.55
CA ALA A 191 -18.39 12.69 8.93
C ALA A 191 -19.17 13.80 8.19
N PRO A 192 -19.40 13.71 6.85
CA PRO A 192 -20.16 14.72 6.13
C PRO A 192 -21.62 14.85 6.58
N LEU A 193 -22.21 13.79 7.14
CA LEU A 193 -23.60 13.82 7.60
C LEU A 193 -23.80 14.74 8.82
N ILE A 194 -22.73 15.15 9.50
CA ILE A 194 -22.83 16.17 10.56
C ILE A 194 -23.36 17.48 9.97
N GLN A 195 -22.82 17.92 8.82
CA GLN A 195 -23.27 19.15 8.15
C GLN A 195 -24.69 18.98 7.62
N VAL A 196 -25.01 17.81 7.03
CA VAL A 196 -26.36 17.45 6.58
C VAL A 196 -27.37 17.56 7.74
N ILE A 197 -27.04 17.05 8.93
CA ILE A 197 -27.92 17.12 10.11
C ILE A 197 -28.15 18.57 10.53
N GLN A 198 -27.09 19.39 10.55
CA GLN A 198 -27.20 20.81 10.90
C GLN A 198 -28.05 21.59 9.89
N ASP A 199 -27.86 21.36 8.58
CA ASP A 199 -28.62 22.01 7.52
C ASP A 199 -30.10 21.57 7.56
N CYS A 200 -30.37 20.26 7.63
CA CYS A 200 -31.72 19.71 7.72
C CYS A 200 -32.52 20.23 8.92
N SER A 201 -31.86 20.45 10.07
CA SER A 201 -32.53 20.99 11.27
C SER A 201 -33.13 22.38 11.01
N HIS A 202 -32.38 23.23 10.32
CA HIS A 202 -32.83 24.57 9.95
C HIS A 202 -33.85 24.55 8.82
N LEU A 203 -33.59 23.78 7.76
CA LEU A 203 -34.51 23.64 6.62
C LEU A 203 -35.88 23.11 7.06
N TYR A 204 -35.93 22.19 8.03
CA TYR A 204 -37.19 21.67 8.57
C TYR A 204 -37.98 22.77 9.27
N HIS A 205 -37.30 23.57 10.11
CA HIS A 205 -37.95 24.69 10.79
C HIS A 205 -38.50 25.72 9.79
N TYR A 206 -37.73 26.06 8.75
CA TYR A 206 -38.15 27.02 7.73
C TYR A 206 -39.30 26.52 6.89
N THR A 207 -39.24 25.26 6.43
CA THR A 207 -40.32 24.66 5.64
C THR A 207 -41.62 24.58 6.42
N VAL A 208 -41.59 24.25 7.73
CA VAL A 208 -42.80 24.29 8.57
C VAL A 208 -43.40 25.69 8.60
N LYS A 209 -42.60 26.74 8.87
CA LYS A 209 -43.10 28.11 8.93
C LYS A 209 -43.64 28.61 7.60
N LEU A 210 -42.91 28.37 6.52
CA LEU A 210 -43.34 28.75 5.17
C LEU A 210 -44.61 28.02 4.74
N MET A 211 -44.77 26.74 5.12
CA MET A 211 -46.00 25.98 4.86
C MET A 211 -47.21 26.57 5.59
N PHE A 212 -47.09 26.94 6.86
CA PHE A 212 -48.17 27.65 7.56
C PHE A 212 -48.47 29.01 6.92
N LYS A 213 -47.45 29.73 6.47
CA LYS A 213 -47.63 31.00 5.76
C LYS A 213 -48.36 30.81 4.41
N LEU A 214 -48.00 29.79 3.62
CA LEU A 214 -48.71 29.44 2.40
C LEU A 214 -50.17 29.09 2.65
N HIS A 215 -50.46 28.29 3.68
CA HIS A 215 -51.84 27.95 4.07
C HIS A 215 -52.66 29.15 4.57
N SER A 216 -52.01 30.24 5.00
CA SER A 216 -52.68 31.49 5.33
C SER A 216 -53.05 32.34 4.10
N CYS A 217 -52.43 32.08 2.95
CA CYS A 217 -52.59 32.88 1.74
C CYS A 217 -53.22 32.13 0.55
N LEU A 218 -53.24 30.79 0.57
CA LEU A 218 -53.74 29.95 -0.52
C LEU A 218 -54.72 28.88 -0.04
N PRO A 219 -55.68 28.47 -0.88
CA PRO A 219 -56.61 27.38 -0.58
C PRO A 219 -55.88 26.05 -0.32
N ALA A 220 -56.49 25.23 0.55
CA ALA A 220 -55.95 23.92 0.94
C ALA A 220 -55.74 22.98 -0.26
N ASP A 221 -56.61 23.02 -1.27
CA ASP A 221 -56.54 22.13 -2.43
C ASP A 221 -55.34 22.43 -3.33
N THR A 222 -54.93 23.69 -3.42
CA THR A 222 -53.77 24.13 -4.21
C THR A 222 -52.44 23.65 -3.62
N LEU A 223 -52.39 23.46 -2.30
CA LEU A 223 -51.17 23.09 -1.56
C LEU A 223 -51.06 21.58 -1.30
N GLN A 224 -51.93 20.75 -1.89
CA GLN A 224 -51.90 19.30 -1.68
C GLN A 224 -50.52 18.70 -1.97
N GLY A 225 -49.92 19.01 -3.13
CA GLY A 225 -48.59 18.51 -3.48
C GLY A 225 -47.47 18.99 -2.56
N HIS A 226 -47.61 20.17 -1.95
CA HIS A 226 -46.63 20.66 -0.96
C HIS A 226 -46.73 19.89 0.35
N ARG A 227 -47.95 19.57 0.79
CA ARG A 227 -48.18 18.74 1.97
C ARG A 227 -47.66 17.32 1.75
N ASP A 228 -47.92 16.74 0.58
CA ASP A 228 -47.45 15.39 0.25
C ASP A 228 -45.91 15.33 0.25
N ARG A 229 -45.25 16.29 -0.42
CA ARG A 229 -43.78 16.41 -0.42
C ARG A 229 -43.22 16.64 0.99
N PHE A 230 -43.82 17.54 1.77
CA PHE A 230 -43.42 17.75 3.16
C PHE A 230 -43.57 16.47 4.00
N HIS A 231 -44.65 15.70 3.78
CA HIS A 231 -44.89 14.45 4.52
C HIS A 231 -43.79 13.41 4.24
N GLU A 232 -43.41 13.25 2.98
CA GLU A 232 -42.31 12.37 2.57
C GLU A 232 -40.97 12.82 3.15
N GLN A 233 -40.67 14.11 3.07
CA GLN A 233 -39.45 14.69 3.65
C GLN A 233 -39.41 14.54 5.18
N PHE A 234 -40.54 14.76 5.86
CA PHE A 234 -40.65 14.62 7.31
C PHE A 234 -40.34 13.19 7.76
N HIS A 235 -40.92 12.18 7.11
CA HIS A 235 -40.65 10.78 7.47
C HIS A 235 -39.20 10.40 7.17
N SER A 236 -38.67 10.84 6.04
CA SER A 236 -37.28 10.61 5.66
C SER A 236 -36.32 11.25 6.67
N LEU A 237 -36.56 12.50 7.05
CA LEU A 237 -35.78 13.23 8.04
C LEU A 237 -35.88 12.61 9.43
N ARG A 238 -37.08 12.24 9.88
CA ARG A 238 -37.29 11.56 11.18
C ARG A 238 -36.56 10.22 11.22
N ASN A 239 -36.62 9.45 10.14
CA ASN A 239 -35.88 8.19 10.03
C ASN A 239 -34.37 8.43 10.05
N PHE A 240 -33.89 9.45 9.33
CA PHE A 240 -32.49 9.85 9.35
C PHE A 240 -32.03 10.22 10.77
N PHE A 241 -32.69 11.18 11.43
CA PHE A 241 -32.31 11.66 12.75
C PHE A 241 -32.34 10.55 13.79
N ARG A 242 -33.37 9.69 13.78
CA ARG A 242 -33.43 8.52 14.65
C ARG A 242 -32.22 7.60 14.42
N ARG A 243 -31.97 7.21 13.18
CA ARG A 243 -30.89 6.27 12.83
C ARG A 243 -29.51 6.85 13.14
N ALA A 244 -29.29 8.15 12.91
CA ALA A 244 -28.06 8.85 13.26
C ALA A 244 -27.90 8.98 14.78
N SER A 245 -28.98 9.30 15.51
CA SER A 245 -28.95 9.44 16.98
C SER A 245 -28.62 8.13 17.71
N ASP A 246 -28.91 6.98 17.09
CA ASP A 246 -28.56 5.66 17.64
C ASP A 246 -27.07 5.30 17.43
N MET A 247 -26.37 5.94 16.49
CA MET A 247 -24.97 5.64 16.19
C MET A 247 -24.01 6.33 17.16
N LEU A 248 -23.07 5.54 17.71
CA LEU A 248 -22.09 6.02 18.68
C LEU A 248 -21.17 7.12 18.15
N TYR A 249 -20.88 7.12 16.84
CA TYR A 249 -20.08 8.16 16.18
C TYR A 249 -20.69 9.56 16.37
N PHE A 250 -21.98 9.72 16.07
CA PHE A 250 -22.65 11.01 16.23
C PHE A 250 -22.86 11.35 17.70
N LYS A 251 -23.22 10.39 18.56
CA LYS A 251 -23.42 10.62 20.02
C LYS A 251 -22.22 11.28 20.71
N ARG A 252 -21.00 11.04 20.22
CA ARG A 252 -19.76 11.62 20.76
C ARG A 252 -19.47 13.03 20.25
N LEU A 253 -20.00 13.40 19.07
CA LEU A 253 -19.62 14.62 18.36
C LEU A 253 -20.73 15.67 18.34
N ILE A 254 -22.01 15.25 18.31
CA ILE A 254 -23.17 16.13 18.24
C ILE A 254 -24.36 15.56 19.02
N GLN A 255 -25.19 16.44 19.56
CA GLN A 255 -26.50 16.10 20.10
C GLN A 255 -27.57 16.33 19.02
N ILE A 256 -28.18 15.24 18.55
CA ILE A 256 -29.21 15.27 17.51
C ILE A 256 -30.59 15.44 18.17
N PRO A 257 -31.39 16.46 17.79
CA PRO A 257 -32.71 16.68 18.36
C PRO A 257 -33.70 15.59 17.92
N ARG A 258 -34.64 15.24 18.81
CA ARG A 258 -35.76 14.33 18.47
C ARG A 258 -36.87 15.12 17.79
N LEU A 259 -37.31 14.64 16.63
CA LEU A 259 -38.48 15.19 15.93
C LEU A 259 -39.79 14.65 16.52
N PRO A 260 -40.92 15.38 16.38
CA PRO A 260 -42.24 14.92 16.84
C PRO A 260 -42.67 13.58 16.24
N GLU A 261 -43.63 12.90 16.87
CA GLU A 261 -44.15 11.61 16.39
C GLU A 261 -44.87 11.73 15.04
N GLY A 262 -45.54 12.84 14.78
CA GLY A 262 -46.24 13.12 13.53
C GLY A 262 -45.90 14.50 12.96
N PRO A 263 -46.10 14.72 11.65
CA PRO A 263 -45.88 16.02 11.03
C PRO A 263 -46.92 17.05 11.53
N PRO A 264 -46.58 18.35 11.56
CA PRO A 264 -47.54 19.40 11.91
C PRO A 264 -48.78 19.40 11.02
N ASN A 265 -49.95 19.63 11.61
CA ASN A 265 -51.19 19.77 10.83
C ASN A 265 -51.34 21.21 10.33
N PHE A 266 -50.97 21.45 9.07
CA PHE A 266 -51.02 22.78 8.46
C PHE A 266 -52.42 23.36 8.27
N LEU A 267 -53.48 22.53 8.37
CA LEU A 267 -54.86 23.00 8.32
C LEU A 267 -55.33 23.59 9.66
N ARG A 268 -54.55 23.40 10.72
CA ARG A 268 -54.85 23.89 12.07
C ARG A 268 -53.82 24.93 12.47
N ALA A 269 -54.16 26.21 12.39
CA ALA A 269 -53.24 27.30 12.72
C ALA A 269 -52.60 27.19 14.12
N SER A 270 -53.33 26.64 15.11
CA SER A 270 -52.78 26.43 16.46
C SER A 270 -51.66 25.39 16.52
N ALA A 271 -51.52 24.51 15.53
CA ALA A 271 -50.43 23.53 15.47
C ALA A 271 -49.06 24.19 15.23
N LEU A 272 -49.01 25.44 14.75
CA LEU A 272 -47.77 26.21 14.67
C LEU A 272 -47.22 26.55 16.08
N ALA A 273 -48.09 26.75 17.08
CA ALA A 273 -47.68 27.02 18.45
C ALA A 273 -47.07 25.79 19.15
N GLU A 274 -47.35 24.59 18.65
CA GLU A 274 -46.79 23.32 19.15
C GLU A 274 -45.42 23.01 18.50
N HIS A 275 -45.04 23.73 17.44
CA HIS A 275 -43.78 23.50 16.71
C HIS A 275 -42.58 24.07 17.48
N ILE A 276 -41.64 23.19 17.81
CA ILE A 276 -40.38 23.55 18.48
C ILE A 276 -39.25 23.48 17.45
N LYS A 277 -38.46 24.57 17.34
CA LYS A 277 -37.27 24.60 16.48
C LYS A 277 -36.27 23.52 16.95
N PRO A 278 -35.94 22.51 16.12
CA PRO A 278 -34.91 21.55 16.48
C PRO A 278 -33.54 22.24 16.44
N VAL A 279 -32.77 22.09 17.52
CA VAL A 279 -31.41 22.65 17.66
C VAL A 279 -30.43 21.50 17.81
N VAL A 280 -29.43 21.46 16.93
CA VAL A 280 -28.31 20.51 17.00
C VAL A 280 -27.21 21.16 17.83
N VAL A 281 -26.81 20.53 18.94
CA VAL A 281 -25.77 21.06 19.82
C VAL A 281 -24.44 20.33 19.53
N ILE A 282 -23.38 21.09 19.25
CA ILE A 282 -22.02 20.57 19.21
C ILE A 282 -21.41 20.83 20.60
N PRO A 283 -20.96 19.81 21.35
CA PRO A 283 -20.24 20.02 22.61
C PRO A 283 -19.00 20.90 22.37
N GLU A 284 -18.79 21.94 23.18
CA GLU A 284 -17.53 22.70 23.15
C GLU A 284 -16.39 21.75 23.56
N GLU A 285 -15.42 21.57 22.66
CA GLU A 285 -14.19 20.85 22.97
C GLU A 285 -13.49 21.56 24.13
N ALA A 286 -13.25 20.83 25.23
CA ALA A 286 -12.32 21.28 26.26
C ALA A 286 -10.99 21.62 25.56
N PRO A 287 -10.31 22.72 25.92
CA PRO A 287 -9.07 23.11 25.28
C PRO A 287 -8.03 22.00 25.49
N GLU A 288 -7.79 21.20 24.46
CA GLU A 288 -6.61 20.32 24.42
C GLU A 288 -5.38 21.23 24.38
N ASP A 289 -4.46 21.00 25.32
CA ASP A 289 -3.21 21.74 25.51
C ASP A 289 -2.51 22.00 24.17
N GLU A 290 -2.52 23.27 23.75
CA GLU A 290 -1.67 23.73 22.66
C GLU A 290 -0.21 23.66 23.12
N GLU A 291 0.56 22.72 22.57
CA GLU A 291 2.02 22.75 22.66
C GLU A 291 2.53 24.09 22.08
N PRO A 292 3.40 24.83 22.79
CA PRO A 292 3.89 26.12 22.32
C PRO A 292 4.96 25.92 21.23
N GLU A 293 4.58 26.02 19.96
CA GLU A 293 5.52 26.16 18.86
C GLU A 293 5.96 27.63 18.71
N ASN A 294 7.20 27.90 19.15
CA ASN A 294 8.11 29.01 18.84
C ASN A 294 7.55 30.22 18.05
N LEU A 295 7.11 31.23 18.79
CA LEU A 295 6.91 32.62 18.33
C LEU A 295 8.25 33.38 18.31
N ILE A 296 8.86 33.64 17.15
CA ILE A 296 9.63 34.86 16.89
C ILE A 296 9.59 35.19 15.38
N GLU A 297 8.93 36.30 15.01
CA GLU A 297 9.53 37.41 14.24
C GLU A 297 8.50 38.53 14.06
N ILE A 298 8.63 39.58 14.89
CA ILE A 298 7.89 40.85 14.78
C ILE A 298 8.57 41.66 13.67
N SER A 299 7.91 41.83 12.53
CA SER A 299 8.28 42.85 11.55
C SER A 299 7.61 44.18 11.95
N SER A 300 8.43 45.16 12.30
CA SER A 300 8.02 46.55 12.50
C SER A 300 7.59 47.17 11.17
N GLY A 301 6.28 47.26 10.95
CA GLY A 301 5.70 48.07 9.87
C GLY A 301 5.80 49.57 10.19
N PRO A 302 5.96 50.44 9.17
CA PRO A 302 5.99 51.89 9.36
C PRO A 302 4.59 52.43 9.70
N PRO A 303 4.46 53.48 10.53
CA PRO A 303 3.15 54.00 10.93
C PRO A 303 2.45 54.68 9.74
N ALA A 304 1.23 54.20 9.46
CA ALA A 304 0.29 54.83 8.55
C ALA A 304 -0.28 56.11 9.15
N ALA A 305 -0.44 57.12 8.29
CA ALA A 305 -0.92 58.45 8.62
C ALA A 305 -2.33 58.47 9.24
N GLU A 306 -2.48 59.20 10.35
CA GLU A 306 -3.77 59.65 10.87
C GLU A 306 -4.13 61.07 10.35
N PRO A 307 -5.43 61.38 10.25
CA PRO A 307 -5.92 62.59 9.59
C PRO A 307 -5.92 63.83 10.50
N VAL A 308 -5.80 64.97 9.83
CA VAL A 308 -5.84 66.36 10.32
C VAL A 308 -7.05 66.65 11.21
N VAL A 309 -6.81 67.10 12.46
CA VAL A 309 -7.75 67.92 13.25
C VAL A 309 -7.01 68.91 14.17
N VAL A 310 -7.01 70.18 13.73
CA VAL A 310 -7.08 71.45 14.49
C VAL A 310 -5.97 71.78 15.51
N ALA A 311 -5.13 72.75 15.13
CA ALA A 311 -4.36 73.60 16.03
C ALA A 311 -5.30 74.57 16.79
N ASP A 312 -5.09 74.80 18.09
CA ASP A 312 -4.42 76.00 18.62
C ASP A 312 -4.50 76.03 20.16
N LEU A 313 -3.65 76.86 20.80
CA LEU A 313 -3.79 77.44 22.15
C LEU A 313 -2.82 77.01 23.28
N PHE A 314 -1.52 76.75 23.03
CA PHE A 314 -0.57 76.76 24.17
C PHE A 314 0.88 77.12 23.83
N ASP A 315 1.14 78.03 22.89
CA ASP A 315 2.52 78.45 22.56
C ASP A 315 2.68 79.97 22.36
N GLN A 316 2.20 80.74 23.33
CA GLN A 316 2.36 82.19 23.36
C GLN A 316 2.89 82.68 24.71
N THR A 317 4.07 82.20 25.16
CA THR A 317 4.72 82.78 26.37
C THR A 317 6.24 82.94 26.32
N PHE A 318 7.01 82.34 25.40
CA PHE A 318 8.47 82.54 25.42
C PHE A 318 9.07 82.75 24.02
N GLY A 319 9.49 83.99 23.76
CA GLY A 319 10.22 84.38 22.55
C GLY A 319 11.67 83.85 22.50
N PRO A 320 12.36 83.96 21.35
CA PRO A 320 13.61 83.25 21.09
C PRO A 320 14.85 84.11 21.42
N PRO A 321 16.02 83.47 21.61
CA PRO A 321 17.26 84.09 21.15
C PRO A 321 18.18 83.15 20.34
N ASN A 322 18.60 83.67 19.17
CA ASN A 322 19.89 83.55 18.47
C ASN A 322 20.53 82.17 18.13
N GLY A 323 20.57 81.83 16.83
CA GLY A 323 21.68 82.17 15.92
C GLY A 323 22.99 81.34 15.89
N SER A 324 23.20 80.64 14.75
CA SER A 324 24.47 80.10 14.17
C SER A 324 25.05 78.84 14.84
N ILE A 325 25.45 77.73 14.21
CA ILE A 325 26.06 77.37 12.91
C ILE A 325 25.62 75.91 12.60
N LYS A 326 25.13 75.59 11.39
CA LYS A 326 24.96 74.18 10.94
C LYS A 326 26.11 73.85 10.00
N ASP A 327 27.07 73.07 10.50
CA ASP A 327 28.34 72.74 9.83
C ASP A 327 28.16 71.70 8.71
N ASP A 328 28.99 71.81 7.66
CA ASP A 328 29.16 70.84 6.55
C ASP A 328 29.30 69.37 6.99
N ARG A 329 29.70 69.13 8.24
CA ARG A 329 29.77 67.80 8.84
C ARG A 329 28.40 67.15 8.98
N ASP A 330 27.35 67.91 9.27
CA ASP A 330 25.99 67.39 9.39
C ASP A 330 25.46 66.91 8.04
N LEU A 331 25.82 67.60 6.95
CA LEU A 331 25.47 67.23 5.59
C LEU A 331 26.20 65.95 5.15
N GLN A 332 27.47 65.80 5.53
CA GLN A 332 28.24 64.58 5.24
C GLN A 332 27.74 63.37 6.06
N ILE A 333 27.32 63.58 7.30
CA ILE A 333 26.66 62.57 8.13
C ILE A 333 25.33 62.16 7.49
N GLU A 334 24.56 63.10 6.95
CA GLU A 334 23.28 62.80 6.29
C GLU A 334 23.48 61.99 5.00
N ASN A 335 24.52 62.30 4.21
CA ASN A 335 24.85 61.54 3.00
C ASN A 335 25.33 60.10 3.32
N LEU A 336 26.20 59.93 4.32
CA LEU A 336 26.63 58.59 4.75
C LEU A 336 25.48 57.78 5.37
N LYS A 337 24.53 58.43 6.08
CA LYS A 337 23.32 57.77 6.56
C LYS A 337 22.46 57.25 5.40
N LYS A 338 22.27 58.04 4.35
CA LYS A 338 21.55 57.62 3.13
C LYS A 338 22.25 56.44 2.44
N GLU A 339 23.57 56.46 2.33
CA GLU A 339 24.34 55.36 1.72
C GLU A 339 24.22 54.06 2.54
N VAL A 340 24.30 54.15 3.87
CA VAL A 340 24.08 53.00 4.77
C VAL A 340 22.66 52.47 4.66
N GLU A 341 21.65 53.33 4.53
CA GLU A 341 20.25 52.93 4.30
C GLU A 341 20.10 52.21 2.95
N THR A 342 20.73 52.70 1.88
CA THR A 342 20.70 52.03 0.57
C THR A 342 21.38 50.66 0.60
N LEU A 343 22.54 50.53 1.23
CA LEU A 343 23.25 49.25 1.35
C LEU A 343 22.48 48.25 2.21
N ARG A 344 21.80 48.70 3.28
CA ARG A 344 20.92 47.85 4.09
C ARG A 344 19.73 47.34 3.26
N ALA A 345 19.14 48.18 2.42
CA ALA A 345 18.03 47.78 1.55
C ALA A 345 18.48 46.76 0.48
N GLU A 346 19.68 46.91 -0.08
CA GLU A 346 20.25 45.93 -1.02
C GLU A 346 20.56 44.59 -0.35
N LEU A 347 21.08 44.60 0.87
CA LEU A 347 21.38 43.39 1.64
C LEU A 347 20.08 42.62 1.98
N GLU A 348 19.02 43.33 2.41
CA GLU A 348 17.71 42.72 2.64
C GLU A 348 17.10 42.15 1.35
N LYS A 349 17.29 42.81 0.20
CA LYS A 349 16.85 42.26 -1.10
C LYS A 349 17.56 40.94 -1.43
N ILE A 350 18.89 40.88 -1.28
CA ILE A 350 19.67 39.65 -1.53
C ILE A 350 19.25 38.54 -0.57
N LYS A 351 19.01 38.85 0.71
CA LYS A 351 18.54 37.89 1.71
C LYS A 351 17.16 37.31 1.35
N LEU A 352 16.26 38.15 0.83
CA LEU A 352 14.91 37.75 0.42
C LEU A 352 14.94 36.87 -0.84
N GLU A 353 15.83 37.17 -1.79
CA GLU A 353 16.09 36.32 -2.96
C GLU A 353 16.68 34.95 -2.57
N ALA A 354 17.64 34.93 -1.64
CA ALA A 354 18.22 33.69 -1.11
C ALA A 354 17.17 32.85 -0.34
N GLN A 355 16.33 33.48 0.48
CA GLN A 355 15.22 32.81 1.16
C GLN A 355 14.22 32.20 0.17
N ARG A 356 13.90 32.90 -0.92
CA ARG A 356 13.03 32.38 -1.98
C ARG A 356 13.62 31.13 -2.65
N TYR A 357 14.92 31.13 -2.92
CA TYR A 357 15.61 29.97 -3.51
C TYR A 357 15.63 28.77 -2.56
N ILE A 358 15.90 29.01 -1.26
CA ILE A 358 15.84 27.98 -0.22
C ILE A 358 14.43 27.38 -0.12
N SER A 359 13.38 28.19 -0.17
CA SER A 359 11.99 27.70 -0.15
C SER A 359 11.65 26.87 -1.40
N GLN A 360 12.17 27.24 -2.56
CA GLN A 360 11.98 26.46 -3.80
C GLN A 360 12.66 25.10 -3.72
N LEU A 361 13.92 25.05 -3.24
CA LEU A 361 14.65 23.80 -3.03
C LEU A 361 13.99 22.90 -1.99
N LYS A 362 13.54 23.47 -0.85
CA LYS A 362 12.76 22.71 0.16
C LYS A 362 11.46 22.15 -0.43
N GLY A 363 10.80 22.88 -1.33
CA GLY A 363 9.64 22.39 -2.07
C GLY A 363 9.96 21.19 -2.96
N GLN A 364 11.09 21.21 -3.65
CA GLN A 364 11.54 20.08 -4.49
C GLN A 364 11.94 18.86 -3.66
N VAL A 365 12.64 19.05 -2.53
CA VAL A 365 12.97 17.97 -1.59
C VAL A 365 11.71 17.31 -1.07
N ASN A 366 10.74 18.10 -0.58
CA ASN A 366 9.46 17.55 -0.11
C ASN A 366 8.70 16.79 -1.20
N ALA A 367 8.73 17.26 -2.45
CA ALA A 367 8.10 16.58 -3.57
C ALA A 367 8.76 15.22 -3.87
N LEU A 368 10.10 15.17 -3.86
CA LEU A 368 10.86 13.93 -4.05
C LEU A 368 10.67 12.96 -2.88
N GLU A 369 10.61 13.44 -1.64
CA GLU A 369 10.30 12.63 -0.46
C GLU A 369 8.89 12.03 -0.54
N THR A 370 7.90 12.80 -1.03
CA THR A 370 6.55 12.27 -1.25
C THR A 370 6.49 11.24 -2.36
N GLU A 371 7.22 11.44 -3.44
CA GLU A 371 7.31 10.46 -4.54
C GLU A 371 7.98 9.17 -4.07
N LEU A 372 9.07 9.26 -3.30
CA LEU A 372 9.75 8.10 -2.71
C LEU A 372 8.81 7.29 -1.79
N GLU A 373 8.03 7.98 -0.96
CA GLU A 373 7.09 7.34 -0.04
C GLU A 373 5.90 6.71 -0.78
N GLU A 374 5.48 7.30 -1.90
CA GLU A 374 4.47 6.73 -2.79
C GLU A 374 4.99 5.48 -3.52
N GLN A 375 6.21 5.52 -4.06
CA GLN A 375 6.88 4.35 -4.66
C GLN A 375 7.03 3.20 -3.64
N ARG A 376 7.37 3.49 -2.39
CA ARG A 376 7.43 2.50 -1.30
C ARG A 376 6.08 1.85 -1.04
N LYS A 377 4.99 2.64 -1.01
CA LYS A 377 3.63 2.12 -0.83
C LYS A 377 3.17 1.29 -2.01
N GLN A 378 3.48 1.71 -3.24
CA GLN A 378 3.19 0.95 -4.46
C GLN A 378 3.91 -0.40 -4.46
N LYS A 379 5.20 -0.42 -4.07
CA LYS A 379 5.97 -1.67 -3.91
C LYS A 379 5.37 -2.58 -2.84
N GLN A 380 4.99 -2.03 -1.68
CA GLN A 380 4.37 -2.83 -0.60
C GLN A 380 3.02 -3.41 -1.05
N LYS A 381 2.20 -2.65 -1.75
CA LYS A 381 0.94 -3.12 -2.32
C LYS A 381 1.17 -4.23 -3.34
N ALA A 382 2.12 -4.05 -4.25
CA ALA A 382 2.47 -5.06 -5.25
C ALA A 382 2.97 -6.37 -4.60
N LEU A 383 3.67 -6.31 -3.47
CA LEU A 383 4.08 -7.51 -2.71
C LEU A 383 2.88 -8.25 -2.13
N VAL A 384 1.94 -7.54 -1.49
CA VAL A 384 0.72 -8.14 -0.93
C VAL A 384 -0.14 -8.75 -2.04
N ASP A 385 -0.31 -8.02 -3.15
CA ASP A 385 -1.06 -8.52 -4.31
C ASP A 385 -0.37 -9.77 -4.92
N ASN A 386 0.96 -9.82 -4.96
CA ASN A 386 1.70 -10.99 -5.44
C ASN A 386 1.54 -12.21 -4.52
N GLU A 387 1.55 -12.02 -3.20
CA GLU A 387 1.27 -13.08 -2.23
C GLU A 387 -0.15 -13.62 -2.37
N GLN A 388 -1.12 -12.71 -2.59
CA GLN A 388 -2.52 -13.08 -2.78
C GLN A 388 -2.72 -13.85 -4.10
N LEU A 389 -2.11 -13.40 -5.20
CA LEU A 389 -2.12 -14.13 -6.48
C LEU A 389 -1.44 -15.50 -6.39
N ARG A 390 -0.36 -15.63 -5.60
CA ARG A 390 0.27 -16.94 -5.33
C ARG A 390 -0.66 -17.88 -4.57
N HIS A 391 -1.41 -17.35 -3.60
CA HIS A 391 -2.39 -18.13 -2.85
C HIS A 391 -3.54 -18.59 -3.76
N GLU A 392 -4.08 -17.71 -4.59
CA GLU A 392 -5.13 -18.04 -5.57
C GLU A 392 -4.65 -19.06 -6.61
N LEU A 393 -3.41 -18.94 -7.12
CA LEU A 393 -2.80 -19.92 -8.01
C LEU A 393 -2.65 -21.29 -7.35
N ALA A 394 -2.28 -21.33 -6.06
CA ALA A 394 -2.18 -22.58 -5.32
C ALA A 394 -3.54 -23.26 -5.13
N GLN A 395 -4.60 -22.47 -4.83
CA GLN A 395 -5.97 -22.97 -4.74
C GLN A 395 -6.47 -23.49 -6.10
N LEU A 396 -6.23 -22.77 -7.19
CA LEU A 396 -6.61 -23.20 -8.54
C LEU A 396 -5.89 -24.48 -8.95
N LYS A 397 -4.60 -24.62 -8.66
CA LYS A 397 -3.85 -25.87 -8.91
C LYS A 397 -4.38 -27.04 -8.10
N ALA A 398 -4.75 -26.82 -6.83
CA ALA A 398 -5.36 -27.84 -5.99
C ALA A 398 -6.72 -28.29 -6.57
N ALA A 399 -7.57 -27.34 -6.96
CA ALA A 399 -8.85 -27.62 -7.60
C ALA A 399 -8.70 -28.35 -8.94
N GLN A 400 -7.67 -28.00 -9.74
CA GLN A 400 -7.38 -28.66 -11.00
C GLN A 400 -6.90 -30.12 -10.80
N LEU A 401 -6.04 -30.37 -9.81
CA LEU A 401 -5.62 -31.73 -9.44
C LEU A 401 -6.80 -32.57 -8.95
N GLU A 402 -7.70 -31.99 -8.17
CA GLU A 402 -8.89 -32.66 -7.67
C GLU A 402 -9.90 -32.93 -8.80
N SER A 403 -10.06 -32.00 -9.73
CA SER A 403 -10.86 -32.19 -10.96
C SER A 403 -10.28 -33.30 -11.84
N ALA A 404 -8.96 -33.33 -12.05
CA ALA A 404 -8.29 -34.38 -12.82
C ALA A 404 -8.43 -35.76 -12.16
N ARG A 405 -8.32 -35.83 -10.82
CA ARG A 405 -8.55 -37.04 -10.05
C ARG A 405 -9.99 -37.53 -10.19
N ASN A 406 -10.97 -36.63 -10.09
CA ASN A 406 -12.39 -36.96 -10.29
C ASN A 406 -12.69 -37.40 -11.72
N GLN A 407 -12.04 -36.81 -12.72
CA GLN A 407 -12.16 -37.22 -14.11
C GLN A 407 -11.60 -38.64 -14.33
N SER A 408 -10.41 -38.95 -13.79
CA SER A 408 -9.85 -40.30 -13.85
C SER A 408 -10.74 -41.35 -13.17
N LEU A 409 -11.37 -41.01 -12.04
CA LEU A 409 -12.32 -41.89 -11.35
C LEU A 409 -13.59 -42.12 -12.19
N ARG A 410 -14.08 -41.09 -12.90
CA ARG A 410 -15.20 -41.22 -13.83
C ARG A 410 -14.87 -42.11 -15.02
N GLU A 411 -13.70 -41.91 -15.64
CA GLU A 411 -13.25 -42.74 -16.76
C GLU A 411 -13.06 -44.22 -16.34
N GLU A 412 -12.56 -44.48 -15.14
CA GLU A 412 -12.43 -45.84 -14.62
C GLU A 412 -13.82 -46.48 -14.36
N ALA A 413 -14.76 -45.72 -13.82
CA ALA A 413 -16.14 -46.17 -13.62
C ALA A 413 -16.84 -46.45 -14.97
N GLU A 414 -16.63 -45.61 -15.98
CA GLU A 414 -17.18 -45.77 -17.32
C GLU A 414 -16.58 -47.00 -18.04
N ARG A 415 -15.27 -47.23 -17.94
CA ARG A 415 -14.66 -48.47 -18.44
C ARG A 415 -15.23 -49.71 -17.77
N LYS A 416 -15.46 -49.67 -16.45
CA LYS A 416 -16.09 -50.79 -15.72
C LYS A 416 -17.52 -51.00 -16.20
N ALA A 417 -18.31 -49.94 -16.36
CA ALA A 417 -19.67 -50.01 -16.89
C ALA A 417 -19.71 -50.59 -18.31
N SER A 418 -18.87 -50.09 -19.22
CA SER A 418 -18.76 -50.59 -20.60
C SER A 418 -18.32 -52.07 -20.65
N ALA A 419 -17.36 -52.46 -19.80
CA ALA A 419 -16.96 -53.87 -19.70
C ALA A 419 -18.09 -54.77 -19.17
N THR A 420 -18.91 -54.29 -18.23
CA THR A 420 -20.08 -55.04 -17.76
C THR A 420 -21.17 -55.13 -18.83
N GLU A 421 -21.40 -54.06 -19.59
CA GLU A 421 -22.36 -54.03 -20.70
C GLU A 421 -21.93 -54.99 -21.82
N ALA A 422 -20.65 -55.01 -22.18
CA ALA A 422 -20.10 -55.96 -23.15
C ALA A 422 -20.24 -57.42 -22.69
N ARG A 423 -20.03 -57.70 -21.39
CA ARG A 423 -20.28 -59.04 -20.82
C ARG A 423 -21.75 -59.43 -20.88
N TYR A 424 -22.65 -58.50 -20.58
CA TYR A 424 -24.09 -58.73 -20.65
C TYR A 424 -24.54 -58.98 -22.10
N SER A 425 -24.01 -58.21 -23.06
CA SER A 425 -24.29 -58.42 -24.49
C SER A 425 -23.81 -59.79 -24.98
N LYS A 426 -22.59 -60.20 -24.63
CA LYS A 426 -22.08 -61.54 -24.95
C LYS A 426 -22.94 -62.65 -24.32
N LEU A 427 -23.39 -62.45 -23.08
CA LEU A 427 -24.27 -63.41 -22.42
C LEU A 427 -25.63 -63.50 -23.12
N LYS A 428 -26.19 -62.35 -23.57
CA LYS A 428 -27.42 -62.28 -24.34
C LYS A 428 -27.28 -63.00 -25.69
N GLU A 429 -26.17 -62.81 -26.40
CA GLU A 429 -25.86 -63.53 -27.64
C GLU A 429 -25.77 -65.03 -27.40
N LYS A 430 -25.02 -65.47 -26.38
CA LYS A 430 -24.92 -66.90 -26.02
C LYS A 430 -26.26 -67.50 -25.62
N HIS A 431 -27.10 -66.76 -24.91
CA HIS A 431 -28.45 -67.18 -24.59
C HIS A 431 -29.32 -67.32 -25.86
N SER A 432 -29.20 -66.38 -26.81
CA SER A 432 -29.89 -66.45 -28.10
C SER A 432 -29.41 -67.62 -28.97
N GLU A 433 -28.10 -67.88 -29.01
CA GLU A 433 -27.51 -69.06 -29.68
C GLU A 433 -28.03 -70.36 -29.05
N LEU A 434 -28.10 -70.42 -27.72
CA LEU A 434 -28.61 -71.58 -27.01
C LEU A 434 -30.10 -71.83 -27.31
N ILE A 435 -30.91 -70.77 -27.37
CA ILE A 435 -32.32 -70.87 -27.77
C ILE A 435 -32.44 -71.38 -29.21
N SER A 436 -31.62 -70.85 -30.14
CA SER A 436 -31.63 -71.27 -31.55
C SER A 436 -31.23 -72.74 -31.70
N THR A 437 -30.15 -73.16 -31.04
CA THR A 437 -29.69 -74.56 -31.07
C THR A 437 -30.70 -75.50 -30.41
N HIS A 438 -31.35 -75.09 -29.32
CA HIS A 438 -32.42 -75.86 -28.71
C HIS A 438 -33.61 -76.03 -29.67
N ALA A 439 -34.01 -74.96 -30.37
CA ALA A 439 -35.08 -75.02 -31.38
C ALA A 439 -34.70 -75.92 -32.57
N GLU A 440 -33.45 -75.88 -33.04
CA GLU A 440 -32.94 -76.76 -34.09
C GLU A 440 -32.89 -78.23 -33.66
N LEU A 441 -32.46 -78.51 -32.42
CA LEU A 441 -32.44 -79.86 -31.87
C LEU A 441 -33.86 -80.42 -31.73
N LEU A 442 -34.84 -79.60 -31.33
CA LEU A 442 -36.25 -80.00 -31.32
C LEU A 442 -36.76 -80.36 -32.72
N ARG A 443 -36.40 -79.59 -33.76
CA ARG A 443 -36.73 -79.92 -35.15
C ARG A 443 -36.08 -81.22 -35.60
N LYS A 444 -34.76 -81.38 -35.36
CA LYS A 444 -34.04 -82.61 -35.71
C LYS A 444 -34.62 -83.84 -35.00
N ASN A 445 -34.97 -83.72 -33.72
CA ASN A 445 -35.59 -84.81 -32.97
C ASN A 445 -36.95 -85.21 -33.57
N ALA A 446 -37.77 -84.23 -33.96
CA ALA A 446 -39.03 -84.47 -34.66
C ALA A 446 -38.82 -85.16 -36.03
N ASP A 447 -37.81 -84.74 -36.80
CA ASP A 447 -37.48 -85.36 -38.08
C ASP A 447 -36.91 -86.78 -37.91
N THR A 448 -36.08 -87.03 -36.91
CA THR A 448 -35.61 -88.38 -36.59
C THR A 448 -36.74 -89.29 -36.11
N ALA A 449 -37.71 -88.79 -35.35
CA ALA A 449 -38.90 -89.56 -34.96
C ALA A 449 -39.76 -89.95 -36.18
N LYS A 450 -39.88 -89.06 -37.18
CA LYS A 450 -40.51 -89.37 -38.46
C LYS A 450 -39.72 -90.42 -39.26
N GLN A 451 -38.40 -90.31 -39.33
CA GLN A 451 -37.57 -91.30 -40.02
C GLN A 451 -37.62 -92.68 -39.34
N LEU A 452 -37.69 -92.72 -38.01
CA LEU A 452 -37.79 -93.97 -37.23
C LEU A 452 -39.14 -94.68 -37.47
N THR A 453 -40.23 -93.93 -37.57
CA THR A 453 -41.55 -94.50 -37.88
C THR A 453 -41.62 -95.04 -39.31
N VAL A 454 -41.03 -94.34 -40.28
CA VAL A 454 -40.94 -94.83 -41.67
C VAL A 454 -40.08 -96.11 -41.77
N THR A 455 -38.95 -96.16 -41.06
CA THR A 455 -38.09 -97.36 -41.08
C THR A 455 -38.75 -98.55 -40.39
N GLN A 456 -39.47 -98.37 -39.28
CA GLN A 456 -40.26 -99.45 -38.65
C GLN A 456 -41.33 -100.01 -39.59
N GLN A 457 -42.08 -99.16 -40.31
CA GLN A 457 -43.07 -99.62 -41.30
C GLN A 457 -42.43 -100.44 -42.42
N SER A 458 -41.28 -100.00 -42.95
CA SER A 458 -40.55 -100.76 -43.98
C SER A 458 -40.04 -102.12 -43.48
N GLN A 459 -39.67 -102.22 -42.20
CA GLN A 459 -39.16 -103.45 -41.60
C GLN A 459 -40.29 -104.48 -41.38
N GLU A 460 -41.49 -104.03 -41.00
CA GLU A 460 -42.68 -104.87 -40.91
C GLU A 460 -43.13 -105.41 -42.27
N GLU A 461 -43.06 -104.60 -43.34
CA GLU A 461 -43.35 -105.05 -44.71
C GLU A 461 -42.35 -106.12 -45.19
N VAL A 462 -41.06 -105.94 -44.93
CA VAL A 462 -40.02 -106.92 -45.27
C VAL A 462 -40.22 -108.24 -44.51
N ALA A 463 -40.56 -108.20 -43.23
CA ALA A 463 -40.85 -109.39 -42.44
C ALA A 463 -42.04 -110.18 -43.02
N ARG A 464 -43.07 -109.47 -43.47
CA ARG A 464 -44.29 -110.05 -44.04
C ARG A 464 -44.04 -110.71 -45.41
N VAL A 465 -43.21 -110.10 -46.26
CA VAL A 465 -42.78 -110.70 -47.54
C VAL A 465 -41.95 -111.97 -47.30
N LYS A 466 -41.10 -111.97 -46.27
CA LYS A 466 -40.25 -113.14 -45.94
C LYS A 466 -41.08 -114.36 -45.51
N GLU A 467 -42.12 -114.17 -44.69
CA GLU A 467 -43.03 -115.28 -44.32
C GLU A 467 -43.79 -115.84 -45.54
N GLN A 468 -44.23 -114.96 -46.45
CA GLN A 468 -44.96 -115.37 -47.65
C GLN A 468 -44.09 -116.18 -48.62
N LEU A 469 -42.80 -115.82 -48.75
CA LEU A 469 -41.84 -116.55 -49.59
C LEU A 469 -41.48 -117.94 -49.02
N ALA A 470 -41.37 -118.05 -47.69
CA ALA A 470 -41.08 -119.32 -47.02
C ALA A 470 -42.20 -120.35 -47.22
N PHE A 471 -43.46 -119.91 -47.21
CA PHE A 471 -44.62 -120.80 -47.45
C PHE A 471 -44.66 -121.35 -48.89
N GLN A 472 -44.34 -120.51 -49.90
CA GLN A 472 -44.34 -120.96 -51.30
C GLN A 472 -43.23 -121.98 -51.60
N MET A 473 -42.06 -121.83 -50.96
CA MET A 473 -40.92 -122.72 -51.17
C MET A 473 -41.18 -124.14 -50.64
N GLU A 474 -41.91 -124.27 -49.54
CA GLU A 474 -42.28 -125.54 -48.90
C GLU A 474 -43.36 -126.32 -49.71
N GLN A 475 -44.18 -125.60 -50.49
CA GLN A 475 -45.20 -126.19 -51.36
C GLN A 475 -44.60 -126.77 -52.65
N VAL A 476 -43.68 -126.04 -53.30
CA VAL A 476 -43.02 -126.48 -54.55
C VAL A 476 -42.16 -127.73 -54.34
N LYS A 477 -41.52 -127.87 -53.16
CA LYS A 477 -40.65 -129.01 -52.86
C LYS A 477 -41.40 -130.36 -52.85
N ARG A 478 -42.63 -130.40 -52.34
CA ARG A 478 -43.45 -131.63 -52.33
C ARG A 478 -43.94 -132.04 -53.72
N GLU A 479 -44.11 -131.08 -54.64
CA GLU A 479 -44.53 -131.35 -56.01
C GLU A 479 -43.38 -131.87 -56.90
N SER A 480 -42.12 -131.54 -56.59
CA SER A 480 -40.96 -132.03 -57.36
C SER A 480 -40.60 -133.49 -57.04
N GLU A 481 -40.86 -133.98 -55.84
CA GLU A 481 -40.50 -135.36 -55.43
C GLU A 481 -41.42 -136.42 -56.07
N MET A 482 -42.69 -136.11 -56.38
CA MET A 482 -43.58 -137.06 -57.07
C MET A 482 -43.34 -137.18 -58.58
N LYS A 483 -42.68 -136.21 -59.23
CA LYS A 483 -42.46 -136.20 -60.70
C LYS A 483 -41.19 -136.93 -61.16
N LEU A 484 -40.30 -137.28 -60.23
CA LEU A 484 -39.00 -137.85 -60.55
C LEU A 484 -39.04 -139.38 -60.78
N GLU A 485 -40.07 -140.07 -60.26
CA GLU A 485 -40.29 -141.51 -60.49
C GLU A 485 -40.82 -141.79 -61.92
N GLU A 486 -41.42 -140.80 -62.59
CA GLU A 486 -42.14 -140.98 -63.86
C GLU A 486 -41.27 -140.70 -65.11
N GLN A 487 -40.08 -140.09 -64.95
CA GLN A 487 -39.18 -139.71 -66.07
C GLN A 487 -38.02 -140.70 -66.31
N SER A 488 -37.95 -141.81 -65.58
CA SER A 488 -36.85 -142.78 -65.65
C SER A 488 -36.85 -143.68 -66.91
N ASP A 489 -37.96 -143.78 -67.66
CA ASP A 489 -38.11 -144.86 -68.67
C ASP A 489 -37.94 -144.45 -70.14
N GLN A 490 -37.66 -143.17 -70.46
CA GLN A 490 -37.73 -142.71 -71.87
C GLN A 490 -36.40 -142.31 -72.54
N LEU A 491 -35.26 -142.22 -71.84
CA LEU A 491 -34.00 -141.71 -72.42
C LEU A 491 -32.90 -142.75 -72.62
N GLU A 492 -33.26 -144.03 -72.66
CA GLU A 492 -32.39 -145.14 -73.09
C GLU A 492 -32.36 -145.32 -74.63
N LYS A 493 -33.09 -144.51 -75.40
CA LYS A 493 -33.37 -144.80 -76.82
C LYS A 493 -32.57 -144.03 -77.89
N LEU A 494 -31.73 -143.05 -77.54
CA LEU A 494 -30.96 -142.30 -78.56
C LEU A 494 -29.48 -142.17 -78.21
N LYS A 495 -28.85 -143.35 -78.18
CA LYS A 495 -27.43 -143.61 -77.99
C LYS A 495 -26.75 -144.11 -79.27
N SER A 496 -27.15 -143.66 -80.47
CA SER A 496 -26.54 -144.12 -81.72
C SER A 496 -26.34 -142.99 -82.72
N GLU A 497 -25.19 -143.04 -83.40
CA GLU A 497 -24.68 -142.11 -84.41
C GLU A 497 -23.75 -141.03 -83.83
N LEU A 498 -22.68 -141.45 -83.14
CA LEU A 498 -21.42 -141.88 -83.78
C LEU A 498 -20.76 -140.66 -84.44
N ALA A 499 -19.90 -139.95 -83.71
CA ALA A 499 -18.50 -140.33 -83.58
C ALA A 499 -17.73 -140.27 -84.91
N ALA A 500 -16.89 -139.23 -84.97
CA ALA A 500 -15.45 -139.38 -84.99
C ALA A 500 -14.75 -139.72 -86.32
N LYS A 501 -13.54 -139.12 -86.35
CA LYS A 501 -12.33 -139.44 -87.13
C LYS A 501 -12.19 -138.59 -88.40
N SER A 502 -11.08 -137.89 -88.64
CA SER A 502 -9.72 -137.97 -88.07
C SER A 502 -8.93 -136.73 -88.53
N GLY A 503 -7.95 -136.16 -87.82
CA GLY A 503 -6.69 -136.80 -87.43
C GLY A 503 -5.99 -137.32 -88.70
N GLU A 504 -5.10 -136.58 -89.35
CA GLU A 504 -3.69 -136.59 -88.99
C GLU A 504 -2.85 -135.71 -89.95
N LEU A 505 -1.78 -135.17 -89.37
CA LEU A 505 -0.57 -134.57 -89.96
C LEU A 505 -0.71 -133.22 -90.68
N ALA A 506 -0.20 -132.09 -90.15
CA ALA A 506 1.17 -131.83 -89.69
C ALA A 506 2.23 -132.18 -90.75
N LEU A 507 2.73 -131.18 -91.47
CA LEU A 507 4.13 -130.73 -91.46
C LEU A 507 4.40 -129.71 -92.59
N ALA A 508 4.46 -128.44 -92.20
CA ALA A 508 5.20 -127.30 -92.79
C ALA A 508 4.80 -126.03 -92.01
N GLN A 509 5.05 -125.91 -90.71
CA GLN A 509 6.35 -125.66 -90.07
C GLN A 509 7.08 -124.40 -90.57
N GLU A 510 7.15 -123.42 -89.65
CA GLU A 510 8.41 -122.81 -89.17
C GLU A 510 9.02 -121.55 -89.81
N ALA A 511 8.40 -120.88 -90.77
CA ALA A 511 8.95 -119.61 -91.31
C ALA A 511 8.23 -118.31 -90.89
N LEU A 512 7.07 -118.36 -90.21
CA LEU A 512 6.22 -117.16 -89.97
C LEU A 512 6.21 -116.66 -88.51
N SER A 513 6.61 -117.47 -87.53
CA SER A 513 6.42 -117.17 -86.10
C SER A 513 7.55 -116.36 -85.44
N ARG A 514 8.67 -116.10 -86.12
CA ARG A 514 9.81 -115.34 -85.55
C ARG A 514 9.76 -113.82 -85.77
N THR A 515 8.95 -113.34 -86.72
CA THR A 515 8.81 -111.91 -87.02
C THR A 515 7.69 -111.23 -86.22
N GLU A 516 6.63 -111.96 -85.86
CA GLU A 516 5.50 -111.41 -85.08
C GLU A 516 5.84 -111.19 -83.59
N GLN A 517 6.80 -111.95 -83.03
CA GLN A 517 7.23 -111.76 -81.64
C GLN A 517 8.15 -110.55 -81.44
N SER A 518 9.01 -110.19 -82.42
CA SER A 518 9.86 -109.00 -82.32
C SER A 518 9.12 -107.68 -82.58
N GLU A 519 8.03 -107.71 -83.37
CA GLU A 519 7.17 -106.54 -83.60
C GLU A 519 6.32 -106.19 -82.36
N SER A 520 5.80 -107.19 -81.66
CA SER A 520 5.07 -107.03 -80.39
C SER A 520 5.97 -106.52 -79.24
N GLU A 521 7.21 -107.01 -79.17
CA GLU A 521 8.18 -106.58 -78.15
C GLU A 521 8.72 -105.16 -78.41
N LEU A 522 8.84 -104.75 -79.67
CA LEU A 522 9.20 -103.37 -80.04
C LEU A 522 8.02 -102.39 -79.89
N SER A 523 6.78 -102.81 -80.19
CA SER A 523 5.58 -101.99 -79.97
C SER A 523 5.33 -101.75 -78.49
N SER A 524 5.44 -102.77 -77.64
CA SER A 524 5.30 -102.61 -76.19
C SER A 524 6.39 -101.72 -75.59
N ARG A 525 7.63 -101.81 -76.06
CA ARG A 525 8.71 -100.90 -75.65
C ARG A 525 8.49 -99.47 -76.14
N LEU A 526 7.91 -99.29 -77.34
CA LEU A 526 7.56 -97.98 -77.88
C LEU A 526 6.41 -97.35 -77.09
N ASP A 527 5.41 -98.13 -76.70
CA ASP A 527 4.28 -97.68 -75.88
C ASP A 527 4.72 -97.33 -74.46
N THR A 528 5.63 -98.11 -73.86
CA THR A 528 6.22 -97.75 -72.55
C THR A 528 7.07 -96.49 -72.64
N LEU A 529 7.89 -96.34 -73.69
CA LEU A 529 8.68 -95.13 -73.91
C LEU A 529 7.80 -93.91 -74.25
N SER A 530 6.66 -94.12 -74.92
CA SER A 530 5.67 -93.06 -75.18
C SER A 530 4.99 -92.63 -73.88
N ALA A 531 4.59 -93.56 -73.03
CA ALA A 531 4.01 -93.27 -71.72
C ALA A 531 5.02 -92.58 -70.77
N GLU A 532 6.29 -93.02 -70.79
CA GLU A 532 7.39 -92.36 -70.07
C GLU A 532 7.65 -90.95 -70.62
N LYS A 533 7.63 -90.76 -71.93
CA LYS A 533 7.74 -89.43 -72.56
C LYS A 533 6.57 -88.52 -72.19
N ASP A 534 5.34 -89.03 -72.16
CA ASP A 534 4.16 -88.24 -71.81
C ASP A 534 4.15 -87.87 -70.33
N THR A 535 4.52 -88.79 -69.44
CA THR A 535 4.68 -88.52 -68.01
C THR A 535 5.83 -87.55 -67.72
N LEU A 536 6.99 -87.70 -68.38
CA LEU A 536 8.09 -86.72 -68.31
C LEU A 536 7.69 -85.36 -68.89
N SER A 537 6.92 -85.32 -69.97
CA SER A 537 6.40 -84.06 -70.53
C SER A 537 5.41 -83.38 -69.59
N GLY A 538 4.56 -84.17 -68.91
CA GLY A 538 3.64 -83.68 -67.88
C GLY A 538 4.40 -83.12 -66.68
N ALA A 539 5.40 -83.85 -66.19
CA ALA A 539 6.27 -83.41 -65.10
C ALA A 539 7.08 -82.16 -65.47
N MET A 540 7.58 -82.06 -66.72
CA MET A 540 8.29 -80.88 -67.20
C MET A 540 7.37 -79.66 -67.29
N ARG A 541 6.15 -79.79 -67.83
CA ARG A 541 5.16 -78.69 -67.86
C ARG A 541 4.76 -78.25 -66.45
N GLN A 542 4.65 -79.19 -65.51
CA GLN A 542 4.37 -78.87 -64.12
C GLN A 542 5.55 -78.15 -63.45
N GLN A 543 6.79 -78.59 -63.68
CA GLN A 543 7.98 -77.86 -63.24
C GLN A 543 8.10 -76.47 -63.86
N GLU A 544 7.77 -76.30 -65.14
CA GLU A 544 7.73 -74.99 -65.80
C GLU A 544 6.67 -74.08 -65.18
N ALA A 545 5.48 -74.61 -64.87
CA ALA A 545 4.41 -73.86 -64.20
C ALA A 545 4.80 -73.48 -62.75
N GLU A 546 5.42 -74.39 -62.01
CA GLU A 546 5.93 -74.13 -60.66
C GLU A 546 7.08 -73.11 -60.67
N LEU A 547 7.96 -73.15 -61.68
CA LEU A 547 9.03 -72.18 -61.86
C LEU A 547 8.48 -70.78 -62.17
N LEU A 548 7.47 -70.68 -63.05
CA LEU A 548 6.81 -69.41 -63.35
C LEU A 548 6.07 -68.83 -62.13
N ALA A 549 5.40 -69.68 -61.36
CA ALA A 549 4.75 -69.27 -60.10
C ALA A 549 5.78 -68.80 -59.07
N ALA A 550 6.90 -69.50 -58.93
CA ALA A 550 8.00 -69.11 -58.05
C ALA A 550 8.65 -67.80 -58.50
N GLN A 551 8.86 -67.59 -59.81
CA GLN A 551 9.36 -66.33 -60.37
C GLN A 551 8.41 -65.15 -60.08
N SER A 552 7.10 -65.34 -60.28
CA SER A 552 6.09 -64.33 -59.95
C SER A 552 6.10 -63.98 -58.45
N LEU A 553 6.23 -64.99 -57.58
CA LEU A 553 6.30 -64.78 -56.14
C LEU A 553 7.57 -64.04 -55.72
N VAL A 554 8.72 -64.38 -56.32
CA VAL A 554 9.99 -63.66 -56.08
C VAL A 554 9.87 -62.21 -56.50
N GLN A 555 9.29 -61.94 -57.68
CA GLN A 555 9.09 -60.58 -58.18
C GLN A 555 8.18 -59.76 -57.24
N GLU A 556 7.07 -60.34 -56.78
CA GLU A 556 6.18 -59.71 -55.80
C GLU A 556 6.88 -59.42 -54.46
N LYS A 557 7.73 -60.35 -53.99
CA LYS A 557 8.51 -60.15 -52.76
C LYS A 557 9.62 -59.11 -52.93
N GLU A 558 10.26 -59.03 -54.08
CA GLU A 558 11.24 -57.99 -54.40
C GLU A 558 10.58 -56.60 -54.46
N GLU A 559 9.40 -56.50 -55.08
CA GLU A 559 8.61 -55.26 -55.09
C GLU A 559 8.19 -54.85 -53.68
N ALA A 560 7.66 -55.78 -52.86
CA ALA A 560 7.30 -55.51 -51.47
C ALA A 560 8.52 -55.08 -50.63
N LEU A 561 9.67 -55.73 -50.79
CA LEU A 561 10.92 -55.37 -50.11
C LEU A 561 11.41 -53.98 -50.56
N SER A 562 11.28 -53.65 -51.84
CA SER A 562 11.66 -52.34 -52.38
C SER A 562 10.78 -51.22 -51.82
N GLN A 563 9.47 -51.46 -51.70
CA GLN A 563 8.52 -50.54 -51.07
C GLN A 563 8.83 -50.33 -49.59
N GLU A 564 9.16 -51.40 -48.87
CA GLU A 564 9.50 -51.32 -47.45
C GLU A 564 10.83 -50.59 -47.21
N ARG A 565 11.84 -50.84 -48.05
CA ARG A 565 13.10 -50.08 -48.05
C ARG A 565 12.86 -48.60 -48.34
N TRP A 566 11.96 -48.28 -49.26
CA TRP A 566 11.59 -46.91 -49.58
C TRP A 566 10.89 -46.23 -48.39
N ARG A 567 9.92 -46.90 -47.75
CA ARG A 567 9.25 -46.41 -46.52
C ARG A 567 10.23 -46.18 -45.39
N SER A 568 11.09 -47.16 -45.09
CA SER A 568 12.11 -47.04 -44.05
C SER A 568 13.10 -45.91 -44.34
N SER A 569 13.47 -45.69 -45.61
CA SER A 569 14.29 -44.55 -46.00
C SER A 569 13.57 -43.21 -45.82
N GLN A 570 12.26 -43.13 -46.09
CA GLN A 570 11.47 -41.93 -45.83
C GLN A 570 11.39 -41.63 -44.33
N GLU A 571 11.06 -42.64 -43.51
CA GLU A 571 11.00 -42.50 -42.04
C GLU A 571 12.36 -42.07 -41.47
N LYS A 572 13.46 -42.66 -41.96
CA LYS A 572 14.82 -42.26 -41.55
C LYS A 572 15.12 -40.80 -41.88
N ASN A 573 14.76 -40.35 -43.08
CA ASN A 573 14.96 -38.96 -43.50
C ASN A 573 14.09 -38.00 -42.68
N GLU A 574 12.85 -38.37 -42.38
CA GLU A 574 11.95 -37.58 -41.53
C GLU A 574 12.49 -37.47 -40.09
N LEU A 575 12.95 -38.59 -39.51
CA LEU A 575 13.56 -38.60 -38.18
C LEU A 575 14.88 -37.80 -38.14
N GLN A 576 15.71 -37.86 -39.18
CA GLN A 576 16.91 -37.04 -39.30
C GLN A 576 16.58 -35.54 -39.40
N GLY A 577 15.54 -35.18 -40.16
CA GLY A 577 15.04 -33.81 -40.23
C GLY A 577 14.55 -33.29 -38.88
N ARG A 578 13.77 -34.10 -38.15
CA ARG A 578 13.29 -33.78 -36.80
C ARG A 578 14.43 -33.66 -35.79
N LEU A 579 15.46 -34.50 -35.89
CA LEU A 579 16.64 -34.42 -35.03
C LEU A 579 17.41 -33.11 -35.28
N ALA A 580 17.68 -32.77 -36.54
CA ALA A 580 18.35 -31.52 -36.90
C ALA A 580 17.57 -30.27 -36.45
N GLU A 581 16.24 -30.29 -36.56
CA GLU A 581 15.37 -29.22 -36.05
C GLU A 581 15.47 -29.12 -34.52
N LYS A 582 15.49 -30.26 -33.80
CA LYS A 582 15.65 -30.27 -32.34
C LYS A 582 17.03 -29.81 -31.89
N GLU A 583 18.10 -30.19 -32.58
CA GLU A 583 19.46 -29.70 -32.31
C GLU A 583 19.56 -28.19 -32.54
N SER A 584 18.96 -27.67 -33.61
CA SER A 584 18.88 -26.22 -33.86
C SER A 584 18.07 -25.50 -32.78
N GLN A 585 16.93 -26.08 -32.37
CA GLN A 585 16.12 -25.54 -31.28
C GLN A 585 16.89 -25.52 -29.95
N GLU A 586 17.63 -26.58 -29.62
CA GLU A 586 18.44 -26.66 -28.41
C GLU A 586 19.60 -25.66 -28.43
N GLN A 587 20.30 -25.51 -29.56
CA GLN A 587 21.33 -24.48 -29.73
C GLN A 587 20.74 -23.08 -29.56
N GLY A 588 19.57 -22.81 -30.14
CA GLY A 588 18.86 -21.55 -29.98
C GLY A 588 18.45 -21.27 -28.53
N LEU A 589 17.99 -22.28 -27.79
CA LEU A 589 17.65 -22.14 -26.37
C LEU A 589 18.89 -21.92 -25.49
N ARG A 590 20.01 -22.60 -25.78
CA ARG A 590 21.29 -22.39 -25.07
C ARG A 590 21.81 -20.98 -25.27
N GLN A 591 21.75 -20.45 -26.49
CA GLN A 591 22.15 -19.07 -26.76
C GLN A 591 21.24 -18.07 -26.01
N LYS A 592 19.92 -18.26 -26.06
CA LYS A 592 18.96 -17.43 -25.31
C LYS A 592 19.22 -17.45 -23.80
N LEU A 593 19.54 -18.61 -23.23
CA LEU A 593 19.87 -18.71 -21.81
C LEU A 593 21.12 -17.89 -21.45
N LEU A 594 22.17 -17.92 -22.27
CA LEU A 594 23.38 -17.11 -22.07
C LEU A 594 23.07 -15.61 -22.18
N ASP A 595 22.27 -15.22 -23.18
CA ASP A 595 21.85 -13.83 -23.38
C ASP A 595 21.02 -13.32 -22.19
N GLU A 596 20.08 -14.12 -21.68
CA GLU A 596 19.27 -13.80 -20.50
C GLU A 596 20.11 -13.72 -19.22
N GLN A 597 21.04 -14.66 -19.00
CA GLN A 597 21.95 -14.64 -17.85
C GLN A 597 22.84 -13.39 -17.86
N PHE A 598 23.29 -12.96 -19.03
CA PHE A 598 24.04 -11.73 -19.16
C PHE A 598 23.16 -10.48 -18.99
N ALA A 599 21.92 -10.48 -19.51
CA ALA A 599 20.98 -9.38 -19.32
C ALA A 599 20.69 -9.13 -17.83
N VAL A 600 20.57 -10.18 -17.01
CA VAL A 600 20.39 -10.06 -15.55
C VAL A 600 21.61 -9.44 -14.88
N LEU A 601 22.82 -9.88 -15.26
CA LEU A 601 24.05 -9.27 -14.73
C LEU A 601 24.16 -7.80 -15.11
N ARG A 602 23.91 -7.48 -16.39
CA ARG A 602 23.93 -6.10 -16.90
C ARG A 602 22.92 -5.23 -16.14
N GLY A 603 21.70 -5.73 -15.91
CA GLY A 603 20.69 -5.01 -15.13
C GLY A 603 21.12 -4.77 -13.67
N ALA A 604 21.73 -5.76 -13.02
CA ALA A 604 22.25 -5.62 -11.67
C ALA A 604 23.44 -4.65 -11.58
N ALA A 605 24.31 -4.63 -12.60
CA ALA A 605 25.43 -3.71 -12.70
C ALA A 605 24.96 -2.27 -12.96
N ALA A 606 23.97 -2.07 -13.83
CA ALA A 606 23.39 -0.75 -14.07
C ALA A 606 22.69 -0.18 -12.82
N GLU A 607 21.98 -1.02 -12.07
CA GLU A 607 21.37 -0.61 -10.80
C GLU A 607 22.43 -0.27 -9.75
N GLY A 608 23.48 -1.09 -9.64
CA GLY A 608 24.63 -0.81 -8.78
C GLY A 608 25.32 0.51 -9.14
N GLU A 609 25.45 0.80 -10.44
CA GLU A 609 26.02 2.05 -10.96
C GLU A 609 25.16 3.24 -10.55
N ALA A 610 23.83 3.15 -10.70
CA ALA A 610 22.91 4.20 -10.28
C ALA A 610 23.02 4.50 -8.77
N ILE A 611 23.11 3.46 -7.93
CA ILE A 611 23.25 3.61 -6.47
C ILE A 611 24.55 4.34 -6.12
N LEU A 612 25.67 3.95 -6.72
CA LEU A 612 26.98 4.56 -6.44
C LEU A 612 27.11 5.95 -7.04
N GLN A 613 26.51 6.19 -8.20
CA GLN A 613 26.47 7.52 -8.81
C GLN A 613 25.65 8.49 -7.95
N ASP A 614 24.52 8.06 -7.37
CA ASP A 614 23.75 8.86 -6.42
C ASP A 614 24.55 9.18 -5.15
N ALA A 615 25.26 8.19 -4.59
CA ALA A 615 26.16 8.41 -3.46
C ALA A 615 27.30 9.38 -3.79
N MET A 616 27.82 9.34 -5.02
CA MET A 616 28.87 10.25 -5.47
C MET A 616 28.36 11.67 -5.65
N ASN A 617 27.17 11.83 -6.24
CA ASN A 617 26.55 13.14 -6.41
C ASN A 617 26.26 13.83 -5.07
N LYS A 618 25.96 13.05 -4.01
CA LYS A 618 25.77 13.56 -2.65
C LYS A 618 27.03 14.16 -2.04
N LEU A 619 28.23 13.77 -2.47
CA LEU A 619 29.47 14.37 -1.97
C LEU A 619 29.58 15.86 -2.30
N ASP A 620 28.98 16.27 -3.41
CA ASP A 620 29.01 17.64 -3.90
C ASP A 620 27.69 18.40 -3.60
N ASP A 621 26.74 17.78 -2.89
CA ASP A 621 25.46 18.38 -2.51
C ASP A 621 25.61 19.31 -1.28
N PRO A 622 25.28 20.62 -1.39
CA PRO A 622 25.30 21.56 -0.27
C PRO A 622 24.42 21.16 0.92
N LEU A 623 23.37 20.35 0.71
CA LEU A 623 22.53 19.83 1.79
C LEU A 623 23.24 18.71 2.57
N HIS A 624 24.05 17.90 1.89
CA HIS A 624 24.83 16.83 2.51
C HIS A 624 25.95 17.36 3.41
N LEU A 625 26.49 18.57 3.15
CA LEU A 625 27.47 19.23 4.02
C LEU A 625 27.00 19.41 5.47
N ARG A 626 25.68 19.38 5.72
CA ARG A 626 25.10 19.48 7.07
C ARG A 626 24.96 18.14 7.78
N CYS A 627 25.14 17.04 7.04
CA CYS A 627 25.09 15.70 7.60
C CYS A 627 26.37 15.42 8.38
N THR A 628 26.22 14.77 9.54
CA THR A 628 27.33 14.37 10.39
C THR A 628 27.27 12.88 10.69
N SER A 629 28.42 12.22 10.71
CA SER A 629 28.54 10.79 11.04
C SER A 629 29.69 10.57 12.02
N SER A 630 29.50 9.66 12.97
CA SER A 630 30.56 9.32 13.93
C SER A 630 31.65 8.47 13.27
N PRO A 631 32.93 8.67 13.62
CA PRO A 631 34.03 7.83 13.15
C PRO A 631 33.81 6.33 13.42
N ASP A 632 33.19 5.97 14.55
CA ASP A 632 32.85 4.58 14.88
C ASP A 632 31.86 3.94 13.89
N TYR A 633 30.85 4.71 13.47
CA TYR A 633 29.86 4.23 12.52
C TYR A 633 30.47 4.06 11.12
N LEU A 634 31.30 5.02 10.69
CA LEU A 634 32.08 4.93 9.46
C LEU A 634 32.96 3.67 9.44
N VAL A 635 33.70 3.39 10.52
CA VAL A 635 34.56 2.21 10.64
C VAL A 635 33.76 0.92 10.47
N SER A 636 32.58 0.83 11.08
CA SER A 636 31.70 -0.34 10.91
C SER A 636 31.23 -0.52 9.47
N ARG A 637 30.90 0.56 8.76
CA ARG A 637 30.44 0.51 7.37
C ARG A 637 31.57 0.19 6.39
N ALA A 638 32.73 0.83 6.56
CA ALA A 638 33.91 0.57 5.75
C ALA A 638 34.39 -0.89 5.89
N GLN A 639 34.38 -1.46 7.09
CA GLN A 639 34.70 -2.87 7.30
C GLN A 639 33.70 -3.79 6.59
N ALA A 640 32.39 -3.52 6.73
CA ALA A 640 31.36 -4.32 6.07
C ALA A 640 31.47 -4.26 4.54
N ALA A 641 31.76 -3.09 3.96
CA ALA A 641 31.99 -2.94 2.53
C ALA A 641 33.24 -3.72 2.08
N LEU A 642 34.33 -3.63 2.83
CA LEU A 642 35.58 -4.34 2.55
C LEU A 642 35.39 -5.86 2.54
N ASP A 643 34.62 -6.40 3.48
CA ASP A 643 34.34 -7.84 3.56
C ASP A 643 33.60 -8.35 2.30
N THR A 644 32.77 -7.50 1.68
CA THR A 644 32.02 -7.87 0.47
C THR A 644 32.86 -7.90 -0.81
N VAL A 645 34.01 -7.23 -0.84
CA VAL A 645 34.93 -7.26 -2.00
C VAL A 645 35.39 -8.70 -2.29
N SER A 646 35.68 -9.47 -1.25
CA SER A 646 36.12 -10.88 -1.40
C SER A 646 35.00 -11.76 -2.00
N ALA A 647 33.73 -11.45 -1.70
CA ALA A 647 32.59 -12.12 -2.31
C ALA A 647 32.40 -11.72 -3.77
N LEU A 648 32.72 -10.47 -4.12
CA LEU A 648 32.67 -9.95 -5.48
C LEU A 648 33.74 -10.59 -6.37
N GLU A 649 34.98 -10.72 -5.89
CA GLU A 649 36.07 -11.44 -6.55
C GLU A 649 35.69 -12.90 -6.84
N LYS A 650 35.19 -13.60 -5.82
CA LYS A 650 34.76 -15.00 -5.95
C LYS A 650 33.59 -15.14 -6.91
N GLY A 651 32.59 -14.26 -6.80
CA GLY A 651 31.43 -14.23 -7.70
C GLY A 651 31.85 -13.99 -9.15
N HIS A 652 32.81 -13.08 -9.38
CA HIS A 652 33.32 -12.76 -10.71
C HIS A 652 34.01 -13.96 -11.37
N ALA A 653 34.91 -14.63 -10.64
CA ALA A 653 35.57 -15.85 -11.12
C ALA A 653 34.57 -16.98 -11.40
N GLN A 654 33.55 -17.14 -10.57
CA GLN A 654 32.49 -18.15 -10.76
C GLN A 654 31.59 -17.84 -11.96
N TYR A 655 31.32 -16.58 -12.23
CA TYR A 655 30.55 -16.16 -13.40
C TYR A 655 31.32 -16.46 -14.69
N LEU A 656 32.62 -16.19 -14.74
CA LEU A 656 33.47 -16.52 -15.88
C LEU A 656 33.57 -18.03 -16.15
N ALA A 657 33.53 -18.85 -15.09
CA ALA A 657 33.60 -20.30 -15.23
C ALA A 657 32.27 -20.92 -15.69
N ASN A 658 31.16 -20.56 -15.05
CA ASN A 658 29.87 -21.28 -15.17
C ASN A 658 28.63 -20.36 -15.27
N TYR A 659 28.78 -19.06 -15.58
CA TYR A 659 27.69 -18.07 -15.66
C TYR A 659 26.74 -18.09 -14.44
N ALA A 660 27.32 -18.21 -13.24
CA ALA A 660 26.59 -18.39 -11.98
C ALA A 660 26.01 -17.08 -11.41
N SER A 661 24.85 -17.15 -10.76
CA SER A 661 24.15 -16.00 -10.15
C SER A 661 24.83 -15.38 -8.92
N ALA A 662 25.90 -15.99 -8.41
CA ALA A 662 26.61 -15.53 -7.21
C ALA A 662 27.17 -14.11 -7.37
N LEU A 663 27.59 -13.73 -8.58
CA LEU A 663 28.08 -12.38 -8.88
C LEU A 663 26.99 -11.32 -8.68
N VAL A 664 25.76 -11.57 -9.12
CA VAL A 664 24.64 -10.62 -9.01
C VAL A 664 24.33 -10.30 -7.55
N ALA A 665 24.32 -11.31 -6.68
CA ALA A 665 24.08 -11.13 -5.24
C ALA A 665 25.24 -10.40 -4.55
N ALA A 666 26.49 -10.70 -4.94
CA ALA A 666 27.65 -10.01 -4.40
C ALA A 666 27.68 -8.54 -4.83
N LEU A 667 27.37 -8.26 -6.10
CA LEU A 667 27.38 -6.93 -6.70
C LEU A 667 26.36 -5.98 -6.06
N THR A 668 25.13 -6.46 -5.88
CA THR A 668 24.06 -5.68 -5.23
C THR A 668 24.42 -5.33 -3.78
N ARG A 669 24.91 -6.31 -3.00
CA ARG A 669 25.32 -6.10 -1.61
C ARG A 669 26.51 -5.14 -1.51
N PHE A 670 27.50 -5.30 -2.38
CA PHE A 670 28.65 -4.40 -2.45
C PHE A 670 28.23 -2.96 -2.77
N SER A 671 27.41 -2.77 -3.80
CA SER A 671 26.99 -1.43 -4.27
C SER A 671 26.32 -0.62 -3.15
N HIS A 672 25.44 -1.23 -2.37
CA HIS A 672 24.82 -0.58 -1.21
C HIS A 672 25.81 -0.25 -0.09
N LEU A 673 26.69 -1.19 0.29
CA LEU A 673 27.64 -0.97 1.39
C LEU A 673 28.74 0.02 1.02
N ALA A 674 29.18 0.03 -0.24
CA ALA A 674 30.13 1.01 -0.75
C ALA A 674 29.49 2.41 -0.81
N ALA A 675 28.25 2.54 -1.29
CA ALA A 675 27.50 3.79 -1.27
C ALA A 675 27.32 4.34 0.16
N ASP A 676 26.89 3.49 1.11
CA ASP A 676 26.78 3.85 2.53
C ASP A 676 28.14 4.32 3.08
N THR A 677 29.23 3.64 2.73
CA THR A 677 30.58 4.01 3.18
C THR A 677 31.01 5.36 2.63
N ILE A 678 30.74 5.66 1.35
CA ILE A 678 31.06 6.94 0.70
C ILE A 678 30.29 8.10 1.36
N ILE A 679 28.98 7.94 1.54
CA ILE A 679 28.10 8.94 2.17
C ILE A 679 28.54 9.22 3.60
N ASN A 680 28.74 8.17 4.41
CA ASN A 680 29.15 8.34 5.80
C ASN A 680 30.61 8.82 5.92
N GLY A 681 31.48 8.49 4.96
CA GLY A 681 32.84 9.01 4.89
C GLY A 681 32.86 10.52 4.73
N SER A 682 32.03 11.05 3.83
CA SER A 682 31.84 12.50 3.70
C SER A 682 31.16 13.13 4.92
N ALA A 683 30.11 12.53 5.46
CA ALA A 683 29.48 13.08 6.67
C ALA A 683 30.44 13.10 7.88
N THR A 684 31.39 12.16 7.96
CA THR A 684 32.43 12.15 8.99
C THR A 684 33.54 13.17 8.69
N SER A 685 33.85 13.47 7.43
CA SER A 685 34.86 14.48 7.08
C SER A 685 34.45 15.89 7.53
N HIS A 686 33.14 16.20 7.57
CA HIS A 686 32.64 17.49 8.05
C HIS A 686 32.93 17.78 9.53
N LEU A 687 33.17 16.73 10.33
CA LEU A 687 33.53 16.83 11.75
C LEU A 687 35.01 16.55 12.02
N ALA A 688 35.77 16.22 10.97
CA ALA A 688 37.19 15.91 11.07
C ALA A 688 38.05 17.19 10.93
N PRO A 689 39.28 17.20 11.46
CA PRO A 689 40.26 18.24 11.13
C PRO A 689 40.51 18.30 9.61
N THR A 690 40.92 19.47 9.10
CA THR A 690 41.02 19.72 7.64
C THR A 690 41.85 18.68 6.89
N ASP A 691 43.05 18.33 7.38
CA ASP A 691 43.93 17.35 6.73
C ASP A 691 43.32 15.92 6.62
N PRO A 692 42.84 15.28 7.70
CA PRO A 692 42.16 13.98 7.59
C PRO A 692 40.79 14.07 6.91
N ALA A 693 40.11 15.22 6.94
CA ALA A 693 38.86 15.44 6.20
C ALA A 693 39.09 15.37 4.68
N ASP A 694 40.10 16.09 4.17
CA ASP A 694 40.45 16.11 2.75
C ASP A 694 40.89 14.72 2.28
N ARG A 695 41.77 14.06 3.03
CA ARG A 695 42.20 12.67 2.74
C ARG A 695 41.03 11.69 2.73
N LEU A 696 40.06 11.87 3.62
CA LEU A 696 38.89 11.01 3.69
C LEU A 696 37.95 11.23 2.49
N MET A 697 37.78 12.49 2.07
CA MET A 697 37.02 12.83 0.86
C MET A 697 37.67 12.27 -0.41
N ASP A 698 38.99 12.36 -0.52
CA ASP A 698 39.74 11.80 -1.66
C ASP A 698 39.57 10.28 -1.74
N MET A 699 39.66 9.57 -0.62
CA MET A 699 39.41 8.11 -0.57
C MET A 699 37.98 7.74 -0.92
N CYS A 700 36.99 8.57 -0.53
CA CYS A 700 35.59 8.36 -0.92
C CYS A 700 35.40 8.54 -2.43
N ARG A 701 36.02 9.56 -3.04
CA ARG A 701 35.97 9.78 -4.50
C ARG A 701 36.69 8.68 -5.27
N GLU A 702 37.86 8.24 -4.81
CA GLU A 702 38.58 7.13 -5.42
C GLU A 702 37.79 5.82 -5.34
N CYS A 703 37.20 5.51 -4.18
CA CYS A 703 36.34 4.34 -3.99
C CYS A 703 35.19 4.32 -4.99
N GLY A 704 34.45 5.43 -5.10
CA GLY A 704 33.31 5.53 -6.02
C GLY A 704 33.73 5.48 -7.50
N ALA A 705 34.82 6.15 -7.88
CA ALA A 705 35.33 6.10 -9.26
C ALA A 705 35.73 4.68 -9.68
N ARG A 706 36.44 3.94 -8.83
CA ARG A 706 36.82 2.54 -9.06
C ARG A 706 35.60 1.62 -9.12
N ALA A 707 34.58 1.88 -8.30
CA ALA A 707 33.37 1.08 -8.26
C ALA A 707 32.52 1.27 -9.53
N LEU A 708 32.39 2.51 -10.00
CA LEU A 708 31.72 2.84 -11.26
C LEU A 708 32.46 2.26 -12.47
N GLU A 709 33.81 2.34 -12.50
CA GLU A 709 34.62 1.71 -13.54
C GLU A 709 34.38 0.20 -13.61
N LEU A 710 34.37 -0.49 -12.47
CA LEU A 710 34.07 -1.92 -12.40
C LEU A 710 32.66 -2.25 -12.92
N LEU A 711 31.66 -1.48 -12.49
CA LEU A 711 30.27 -1.69 -12.89
C LEU A 711 30.05 -1.45 -14.39
N GLY A 712 30.75 -0.47 -14.97
CA GLY A 712 30.77 -0.26 -16.41
C GLY A 712 31.38 -1.43 -17.18
N GLN A 713 32.50 -1.98 -16.68
CA GLN A 713 33.15 -3.16 -17.28
C GLN A 713 32.27 -4.42 -17.22
N LEU A 714 31.45 -4.57 -16.17
CA LEU A 714 30.51 -5.70 -16.03
C LEU A 714 29.28 -5.60 -16.95
N GLN A 715 28.98 -4.42 -17.49
CA GLN A 715 27.87 -4.22 -18.43
C GLN A 715 28.23 -4.53 -19.89
N ASP A 716 29.53 -4.55 -20.21
CA ASP A 716 30.06 -4.89 -21.53
C ASP A 716 30.61 -6.32 -21.53
N GLN A 717 30.04 -7.17 -22.40
CA GLN A 717 30.42 -8.58 -22.56
C GLN A 717 31.91 -8.74 -22.91
N THR A 718 32.50 -7.76 -23.60
CA THR A 718 33.91 -7.81 -24.02
C THR A 718 34.88 -7.35 -22.93
N ALA A 719 34.42 -6.46 -22.04
CA ALA A 719 35.20 -5.93 -20.94
C ALA A 719 35.08 -6.79 -19.66
N LEU A 720 34.01 -7.56 -19.52
CA LEU A 720 33.72 -8.40 -18.35
C LEU A 720 34.91 -9.27 -17.92
N PRO A 721 35.62 -10.01 -18.80
CA PRO A 721 36.77 -10.83 -18.37
C PRO A 721 37.98 -10.03 -17.87
N ARG A 722 38.02 -8.71 -18.12
CA ARG A 722 39.10 -7.81 -17.70
C ARG A 722 38.76 -7.05 -16.42
N ALA A 723 37.57 -7.26 -15.87
CA ALA A 723 37.11 -6.60 -14.67
C ALA A 723 37.94 -7.01 -13.44
N GLN A 724 38.36 -6.04 -12.63
CA GLN A 724 39.23 -6.23 -11.46
C GLN A 724 38.57 -5.74 -10.17
N PRO A 725 37.77 -6.59 -9.48
CA PRO A 725 37.13 -6.22 -8.22
C PRO A 725 38.10 -5.92 -7.07
N ASP A 726 39.33 -6.44 -7.12
CA ASP A 726 40.36 -6.32 -6.09
C ASP A 726 40.86 -4.89 -5.89
N LEU A 727 40.80 -4.05 -6.93
CA LEU A 727 41.22 -2.65 -6.88
C LEU A 727 40.39 -1.80 -5.91
N LEU A 728 39.20 -2.26 -5.51
CA LEU A 728 38.34 -1.59 -4.54
C LEU A 728 38.82 -1.73 -3.10
N ARG A 729 39.70 -2.70 -2.84
CA ARG A 729 40.18 -3.02 -1.50
C ARG A 729 41.00 -1.86 -0.91
N THR A 730 41.86 -1.25 -1.73
CA THR A 730 42.76 -0.17 -1.32
C THR A 730 42.03 1.08 -0.85
N PRO A 731 41.11 1.70 -1.61
CA PRO A 731 40.40 2.89 -1.14
C PRO A 731 39.50 2.60 0.06
N LEU A 732 38.85 1.43 0.14
CA LEU A 732 38.04 1.05 1.30
C LEU A 732 38.89 0.85 2.57
N GLN A 733 40.08 0.27 2.46
CA GLN A 733 41.04 0.19 3.56
C GLN A 733 41.52 1.57 4.00
N GLY A 734 41.74 2.50 3.06
CA GLY A 734 42.08 3.90 3.35
C GLY A 734 41.00 4.61 4.17
N ILE A 735 39.72 4.47 3.76
CA ILE A 735 38.57 5.00 4.51
C ILE A 735 38.50 4.40 5.91
N LEU A 736 38.66 3.08 6.03
CA LEU A 736 38.64 2.37 7.31
C LEU A 736 39.73 2.87 8.26
N GLN A 737 40.96 3.03 7.77
CA GLN A 737 42.08 3.52 8.56
C GLN A 737 41.86 4.96 9.03
N LEU A 738 41.44 5.87 8.14
CA LEU A 738 41.13 7.25 8.50
C LEU A 738 39.98 7.33 9.52
N GLY A 739 38.96 6.50 9.36
CA GLY A 739 37.88 6.38 10.36
C GLY A 739 38.37 5.92 11.74
N GLN A 740 39.40 5.05 11.79
CA GLN A 740 40.02 4.63 13.06
C GLN A 740 40.88 5.74 13.68
N GLU A 741 41.62 6.49 12.85
CA GLU A 741 42.45 7.63 13.28
C GLU A 741 41.60 8.77 13.87
N LEU A 742 40.40 8.98 13.32
CA LEU A 742 39.45 10.02 13.74
C LEU A 742 38.67 9.68 15.02
N LYS A 743 38.81 8.47 15.57
CA LYS A 743 38.15 8.13 16.84
C LYS A 743 38.67 9.03 17.96
N PRO A 744 37.79 9.61 18.80
CA PRO A 744 38.22 10.41 19.94
C PRO A 744 39.14 9.57 20.84
N LYS A 745 40.41 9.99 20.96
CA LYS A 745 41.32 9.43 21.96
C LYS A 745 40.82 9.93 23.31
N SER A 746 40.23 9.05 24.12
CA SER A 746 39.68 9.37 25.43
C SER A 746 40.78 9.89 26.35
N LEU A 747 40.87 11.22 26.48
CA LEU A 747 41.61 11.90 27.54
C LEU A 747 40.60 12.27 28.65
N ASP A 748 40.91 11.84 29.88
CA ASP A 748 40.44 12.35 31.18
C ASP A 748 39.00 12.12 31.68
N VAL A 749 38.60 10.84 31.81
CA VAL A 749 37.93 10.37 33.05
C VAL A 749 38.54 9.01 33.38
N ARG A 750 39.07 8.82 34.61
CA ARG A 750 39.62 7.53 35.04
C ARG A 750 38.54 6.46 34.89
N GLN A 751 38.66 5.63 33.85
CA GLN A 751 37.70 4.59 33.46
C GLN A 751 37.35 3.63 34.61
N GLU A 752 38.24 3.47 35.60
CA GLU A 752 38.03 2.64 36.79
C GLU A 752 36.99 3.22 37.80
N GLU A 753 36.70 4.52 37.79
CA GLU A 753 35.82 5.17 38.79
C GLU A 753 34.34 5.29 38.36
N LEU A 754 34.06 5.23 37.05
CA LEU A 754 32.70 5.45 36.49
C LEU A 754 31.70 4.37 36.91
N GLY A 755 32.13 3.10 36.98
CA GLY A 755 31.24 1.99 37.37
C GLY A 755 30.76 2.08 38.82
N ALA A 756 31.63 2.48 39.75
CA ALA A 756 31.25 2.73 41.14
C ALA A 756 30.40 4.00 41.30
N MET A 757 30.57 4.97 40.40
CA MET A 757 29.81 6.22 40.40
C MET A 757 28.34 6.02 40.01
N VAL A 758 28.02 5.11 39.08
CA VAL A 758 26.61 4.81 38.72
C VAL A 758 25.84 4.30 39.93
N ASP A 759 26.35 3.26 40.60
CA ASP A 759 25.69 2.65 41.76
C ASP A 759 25.59 3.65 42.92
N LYS A 760 26.64 4.45 43.15
CA LYS A 760 26.66 5.51 44.16
C LYS A 760 25.62 6.60 43.88
N GLU A 761 25.49 7.06 42.64
CA GLU A 761 24.58 8.14 42.26
C GLU A 761 23.12 7.68 42.22
N MET A 762 22.85 6.44 41.79
CA MET A 762 21.50 5.84 41.89
C MET A 762 21.08 5.65 43.36
N ALA A 763 22.01 5.24 44.22
CA ALA A 763 21.77 5.14 45.66
C ALA A 763 21.56 6.51 46.30
N ALA A 764 22.37 7.51 45.95
CA ALA A 764 22.22 8.89 46.43
C ALA A 764 20.88 9.50 46.00
N THR A 765 20.47 9.26 44.75
CA THR A 765 19.17 9.69 44.22
C THR A 765 18.02 9.03 44.97
N SER A 766 18.11 7.72 45.23
CA SER A 766 17.11 7.00 46.03
C SER A 766 17.03 7.53 47.47
N ALA A 767 18.17 7.81 48.10
CA ALA A 767 18.23 8.38 49.44
C ALA A 767 17.65 9.80 49.51
N ALA A 768 17.91 10.64 48.50
CA ALA A 768 17.32 11.98 48.40
C ALA A 768 15.80 11.92 48.26
N ILE A 769 15.27 10.95 47.51
CA ILE A 769 13.82 10.73 47.40
C ILE A 769 13.24 10.22 48.72
N GLU A 770 13.90 9.31 49.44
CA GLU A 770 13.43 8.84 50.74
C GLU A 770 13.42 9.94 51.81
N ASP A 771 14.40 10.83 51.79
CA ASP A 771 14.43 12.01 52.64
C ASP A 771 13.32 13.01 52.27
N ALA A 772 13.09 13.22 50.97
CA ALA A 772 11.99 14.03 50.45
C ALA A 772 10.60 13.46 50.86
N VAL A 773 10.40 12.15 50.82
CA VAL A 773 9.18 11.47 51.31
C VAL A 773 8.96 11.75 52.79
N ARG A 774 10.00 11.52 53.62
CA ARG A 774 9.92 11.79 55.07
C ARG A 774 9.58 13.24 55.38
N ARG A 775 10.18 14.19 54.67
CA ARG A 775 9.87 15.62 54.83
C ARG A 775 8.43 15.96 54.47
N ILE A 776 7.85 15.36 53.43
CA ILE A 776 6.41 15.51 53.13
C ILE A 776 5.55 14.90 54.24
N GLU A 777 5.88 13.71 54.74
CA GLU A 777 5.14 13.07 55.83
C GLU A 777 5.15 13.93 57.10
N ASP A 778 6.30 14.50 57.46
CA ASP A 778 6.43 15.42 58.60
C ASP A 778 5.60 16.70 58.40
N MET A 779 5.62 17.28 57.20
CA MET A 779 4.82 18.45 56.82
C MET A 779 3.31 18.15 56.89
N MET A 780 2.88 16.97 56.43
CA MET A 780 1.49 16.51 56.55
C MET A 780 1.07 16.24 57.99
N ASN A 781 1.97 15.75 58.83
CA ASN A 781 1.69 15.55 60.26
C ASN A 781 1.50 16.88 61.00
N GLN A 782 2.15 17.95 60.53
CA GLN A 782 1.96 19.32 61.02
C GLN A 782 0.66 19.96 60.48
N ALA A 783 0.28 19.67 59.23
CA ALA A 783 -0.95 20.12 58.59
C ALA A 783 -2.07 19.07 58.72
N ARG A 784 -2.83 19.05 59.84
CA ARG A 784 -3.92 18.08 60.07
C ARG A 784 -4.99 18.11 58.96
N HIS A 785 -4.89 17.24 57.95
CA HIS A 785 -5.95 16.44 57.29
C HIS A 785 -5.36 15.62 56.11
N GLU A 786 -6.02 14.50 55.79
CA GLU A 786 -5.62 13.46 54.83
C GLU A 786 -5.46 13.97 53.38
N SER A 787 -4.23 14.13 52.89
CA SER A 787 -3.74 13.55 51.61
C SER A 787 -2.27 13.93 51.34
N SER A 788 -1.53 13.04 50.65
CA SER A 788 -0.31 13.33 49.84
C SER A 788 1.07 12.73 50.24
N GLY A 789 1.16 11.60 50.94
CA GLY A 789 2.41 10.82 51.02
C GLY A 789 2.69 9.95 49.77
N VAL A 790 1.63 9.50 49.08
CA VAL A 790 1.67 8.49 48.00
C VAL A 790 2.38 8.97 46.71
N LYS A 791 2.74 10.25 46.59
CA LYS A 791 3.16 10.86 45.32
C LYS A 791 4.66 10.68 45.00
N LEU A 792 5.53 10.72 46.00
CA LEU A 792 6.97 10.50 45.83
C LEU A 792 7.36 9.02 45.81
N GLU A 793 6.49 8.12 46.29
CA GLU A 793 6.68 6.67 46.18
C GLU A 793 6.78 6.19 44.72
N ALA A 794 6.07 6.85 43.81
CA ALA A 794 6.16 6.57 42.37
C ALA A 794 7.55 6.88 41.79
N ILE A 795 8.19 7.95 42.25
CA ILE A 795 9.55 8.34 41.83
C ILE A 795 10.57 7.38 42.42
N ARG A 796 10.39 6.97 43.68
CA ARG A 796 11.23 5.93 44.32
C ARG A 796 11.17 4.62 43.55
N LEU A 797 9.96 4.16 43.21
CA LEU A 797 9.75 2.94 42.43
C LEU A 797 10.39 3.03 41.04
N LEU A 798 10.37 4.21 40.41
CA LEU A 798 11.03 4.48 39.13
C LEU A 798 12.55 4.32 39.22
N VAL A 799 13.19 4.91 40.24
CA VAL A 799 14.65 4.82 40.43
C VAL A 799 15.07 3.39 40.79
N MET A 800 14.30 2.69 41.62
CA MET A 800 14.53 1.27 41.91
C MET A 800 14.42 0.40 40.65
N THR A 801 13.39 0.62 39.83
CA THR A 801 13.19 -0.13 38.58
C THR A 801 14.30 0.18 37.57
N SER A 802 14.77 1.44 37.49
CA SER A 802 15.91 1.84 36.67
C SER A 802 17.20 1.14 37.12
N THR A 803 17.41 1.03 38.43
CA THR A 803 18.56 0.32 39.00
C THR A 803 18.52 -1.18 38.68
N SER A 804 17.35 -1.82 38.77
CA SER A 804 17.18 -3.22 38.39
C SER A 804 17.40 -3.45 36.89
N LEU A 805 16.91 -2.54 36.04
CA LEU A 805 17.15 -2.59 34.60
C LEU A 805 18.65 -2.45 34.26
N GLN A 806 19.37 -1.58 34.96
CA GLN A 806 20.82 -1.42 34.76
C GLN A 806 21.59 -2.69 35.11
N LYS A 807 21.21 -3.39 36.19
CA LYS A 807 21.77 -4.70 36.54
C LYS A 807 21.52 -5.73 35.44
N GLU A 808 20.31 -5.80 34.90
CA GLU A 808 19.97 -6.67 33.76
C GLU A 808 20.80 -6.35 32.51
N ILE A 809 20.97 -5.07 32.16
CA ILE A 809 21.77 -4.63 31.01
C ILE A 809 23.23 -5.07 31.15
N VAL A 810 23.79 -4.92 32.36
CA VAL A 810 25.17 -5.31 32.63
C VAL A 810 25.30 -6.82 32.61
N GLU A 811 24.39 -7.56 33.26
CA GLU A 811 24.42 -9.03 33.31
C GLU A 811 24.28 -9.67 31.93
N SER A 812 23.43 -9.12 31.07
CA SER A 812 23.24 -9.59 29.69
C SER A 812 24.35 -9.13 28.73
N GLY A 813 24.94 -7.96 28.95
CA GLY A 813 25.89 -7.32 28.01
C GLY A 813 27.38 -7.47 28.33
N ARG A 814 27.76 -7.89 29.55
CA ARG A 814 29.17 -7.90 30.00
C ARG A 814 30.02 -9.05 29.47
N GLY A 815 29.43 -10.20 29.13
CA GLY A 815 30.19 -11.41 28.84
C GLY A 815 31.12 -11.80 30.00
N ALA A 816 32.43 -11.89 29.75
CA ALA A 816 33.45 -12.19 30.76
C ALA A 816 33.99 -10.93 31.50
N ALA A 817 33.55 -9.73 31.13
CA ALA A 817 34.02 -8.48 31.73
C ALA A 817 33.37 -8.20 33.10
N THR A 818 34.07 -7.46 33.94
CA THR A 818 33.52 -6.99 35.22
C THR A 818 32.46 -5.89 35.00
N GLN A 819 31.56 -5.68 35.97
CA GLN A 819 30.54 -4.61 35.90
C GLN A 819 31.18 -3.21 35.71
N GLN A 820 32.32 -2.97 36.35
CA GLN A 820 33.07 -1.72 36.21
C GLN A 820 33.64 -1.56 34.80
N GLU A 821 34.23 -2.61 34.23
CA GLU A 821 34.72 -2.60 32.85
C GLU A 821 33.60 -2.39 31.83
N PHE A 822 32.40 -2.89 32.09
CA PHE A 822 31.25 -2.69 31.20
C PHE A 822 30.82 -1.22 31.15
N TYR A 823 30.73 -0.55 32.30
CA TYR A 823 30.41 0.89 32.37
C TYR A 823 31.54 1.76 31.80
N ALA A 824 32.80 1.36 31.99
CA ALA A 824 33.97 2.04 31.42
C ALA A 824 33.99 1.97 29.88
N LYS A 825 33.69 0.80 29.30
CA LYS A 825 33.58 0.60 27.85
C LYS A 825 32.43 1.39 27.22
N ASN A 826 31.43 1.77 28.00
CA ASN A 826 30.27 2.54 27.56
C ASN A 826 30.24 3.94 28.21
N SER A 827 31.39 4.59 28.40
CA SER A 827 31.55 5.82 29.20
C SER A 827 30.51 6.92 28.93
N ARG A 828 30.25 7.26 27.67
CA ARG A 828 29.26 8.31 27.31
C ARG A 828 27.83 7.96 27.71
N TRP A 829 27.46 6.69 27.60
CA TRP A 829 26.14 6.22 28.05
C TRP A 829 26.06 6.24 29.58
N THR A 830 27.11 5.79 30.24
CA THR A 830 27.26 5.81 31.70
C THR A 830 27.16 7.24 32.27
N GLU A 831 27.80 8.22 31.64
CA GLU A 831 27.72 9.64 32.01
C GLU A 831 26.31 10.21 31.84
N GLY A 832 25.65 9.93 30.71
CA GLY A 832 24.28 10.35 30.46
C GLY A 832 23.29 9.76 31.47
N LEU A 833 23.53 8.53 31.91
CA LEU A 833 22.74 7.83 32.92
C LEU A 833 22.93 8.44 34.32
N ILE A 834 24.17 8.77 34.69
CA ILE A 834 24.49 9.45 35.95
C ILE A 834 23.86 10.85 35.98
N SER A 835 23.99 11.61 34.90
CA SER A 835 23.42 12.96 34.77
C SER A 835 21.89 12.95 34.91
N ALA A 836 21.22 12.02 34.23
CA ALA A 836 19.76 11.90 34.33
C ALA A 836 19.29 11.51 35.74
N SER A 837 20.04 10.63 36.43
CA SER A 837 19.74 10.25 37.81
C SER A 837 19.88 11.43 38.79
N LYS A 838 20.96 12.21 38.67
CA LYS A 838 21.17 13.43 39.45
C LYS A 838 20.04 14.44 39.27
N ALA A 839 19.59 14.64 38.03
CA ALA A 839 18.48 15.54 37.73
C ALA A 839 17.16 15.09 38.42
N VAL A 840 16.90 13.78 38.47
CA VAL A 840 15.75 13.23 39.20
C VAL A 840 15.86 13.47 40.71
N GLY A 841 17.03 13.24 41.31
CA GLY A 841 17.24 13.46 42.74
C GLY A 841 17.12 14.94 43.14
N TRP A 842 17.69 15.83 42.34
CA TRP A 842 17.57 17.27 42.54
C TRP A 842 16.13 17.75 42.37
N GLY A 843 15.44 17.34 41.29
CA GLY A 843 14.05 17.71 41.03
C GLY A 843 13.09 17.26 42.14
N ALA A 844 13.32 16.07 42.72
CA ALA A 844 12.54 15.58 43.86
C ALA A 844 12.76 16.44 45.12
N THR A 845 13.99 16.88 45.38
CA THR A 845 14.31 17.76 46.52
C THR A 845 13.66 19.15 46.36
N GLN A 846 13.80 19.76 45.18
CA GLN A 846 13.20 21.06 44.88
C GLN A 846 11.67 21.04 44.96
N LEU A 847 11.04 19.95 44.52
CA LEU A 847 9.59 19.78 44.61
C LEU A 847 9.11 19.83 46.07
N VAL A 848 9.82 19.16 46.99
CA VAL A 848 9.48 19.16 48.41
C VAL A 848 9.74 20.50 49.06
N GLU A 849 10.87 21.13 48.78
CA GLU A 849 11.17 22.48 49.30
C GLU A 849 10.15 23.51 48.83
N SER A 850 9.74 23.46 47.56
CA SER A 850 8.70 24.34 47.06
C SER A 850 7.34 24.04 47.70
N ALA A 851 7.00 22.77 47.93
CA ALA A 851 5.76 22.39 48.60
C ALA A 851 5.75 22.89 50.06
N ASP A 852 6.86 22.76 50.78
CA ASP A 852 7.03 23.22 52.16
C ASP A 852 6.82 24.74 52.26
N LYS A 853 7.47 25.52 51.38
CA LYS A 853 7.29 26.97 51.35
C LYS A 853 5.83 27.36 51.07
N VAL A 854 5.15 26.66 50.16
CA VAL A 854 3.73 26.93 49.84
C VAL A 854 2.83 26.63 51.04
N VAL A 855 3.07 25.52 51.75
CA VAL A 855 2.32 25.16 52.97
C VAL A 855 2.55 26.17 54.10
N LEU A 856 3.77 26.69 54.24
CA LEU A 856 4.11 27.73 55.22
C LEU A 856 3.66 29.15 54.82
N HIS A 857 2.95 29.30 53.69
CA HIS A 857 2.58 30.60 53.11
C HIS A 857 3.78 31.53 52.82
N MET A 858 4.97 30.95 52.63
CA MET A 858 6.22 31.67 52.31
C MET A 858 6.66 31.48 50.86
N GLY A 859 5.99 30.60 50.11
CA GLY A 859 6.32 30.22 48.74
C GLY A 859 5.27 30.65 47.72
N LYS A 860 5.67 30.65 46.45
CA LYS A 860 4.80 30.95 45.30
C LYS A 860 4.23 29.66 44.73
N TYR A 861 2.95 29.66 44.35
CA TYR A 861 2.31 28.51 43.70
C TYR A 861 2.96 28.20 42.33
N GLU A 862 3.47 29.21 41.64
CA GLU A 862 4.20 29.07 40.38
C GLU A 862 5.52 28.29 40.54
N GLU A 863 6.22 28.44 41.68
CA GLU A 863 7.45 27.69 41.98
C GLU A 863 7.14 26.18 42.05
N LEU A 864 6.02 25.83 42.69
CA LEU A 864 5.58 24.44 42.83
C LEU A 864 5.14 23.82 41.50
N ILE A 865 4.54 24.61 40.61
CA ILE A 865 4.19 24.19 39.24
C ILE A 865 5.45 23.89 38.43
N VAL A 866 6.45 24.77 38.47
CA VAL A 866 7.70 24.60 37.72
C VAL A 866 8.47 23.37 38.22
N CYS A 867 8.60 23.18 39.54
CA CYS A 867 9.24 21.99 40.11
C CYS A 867 8.51 20.69 39.75
N SER A 868 7.18 20.72 39.61
CA SER A 868 6.37 19.57 39.18
C SER A 868 6.61 19.22 37.71
N HIS A 869 6.81 20.20 36.83
CA HIS A 869 7.18 19.95 35.44
C HIS A 869 8.63 19.44 35.30
N GLU A 870 9.55 19.97 36.09
CA GLU A 870 10.96 19.57 36.05
C GLU A 870 11.16 18.11 36.44
N ILE A 871 10.48 17.62 37.49
CA ILE A 871 10.57 16.21 37.89
C ILE A 871 9.97 15.24 36.86
N ALA A 872 8.93 15.67 36.12
CA ALA A 872 8.37 14.90 35.01
C ALA A 872 9.37 14.82 33.84
N ALA A 873 10.04 15.93 33.53
CA ALA A 873 11.06 15.99 32.47
C ALA A 873 12.30 15.15 32.82
N SER A 874 12.83 15.27 34.05
CA SER A 874 14.02 14.54 34.49
C SER A 874 13.78 13.03 34.55
N THR A 875 12.58 12.59 34.95
CA THR A 875 12.23 11.17 34.95
C THR A 875 12.07 10.60 33.53
N ALA A 876 11.55 11.38 32.58
CA ALA A 876 11.54 11.00 31.17
C ALA A 876 12.97 10.89 30.58
N GLN A 877 13.87 11.79 30.96
CA GLN A 877 15.28 11.74 30.58
C GLN A 877 15.97 10.47 31.11
N LEU A 878 15.68 10.08 32.35
CA LEU A 878 16.21 8.84 32.94
C LEU A 878 15.72 7.59 32.20
N VAL A 879 14.45 7.53 31.80
CA VAL A 879 13.92 6.44 30.96
C VAL A 879 14.63 6.40 29.60
N ALA A 880 14.83 7.55 28.97
CA ALA A 880 15.51 7.64 27.68
C ALA A 880 16.96 7.14 27.79
N ALA A 881 17.70 7.57 28.82
CA ALA A 881 19.06 7.12 29.09
C ALA A 881 19.12 5.60 29.34
N SER A 882 18.20 5.05 30.14
CA SER A 882 18.13 3.61 30.43
C SER A 882 17.72 2.76 29.23
N LYS A 883 16.98 3.31 28.26
CA LYS A 883 16.50 2.59 27.07
C LYS A 883 17.60 2.30 26.03
N VAL A 884 18.66 3.10 25.95
CA VAL A 884 19.69 3.03 24.88
C VAL A 884 20.37 1.66 24.80
N LYS A 885 20.54 0.97 25.93
CA LYS A 885 21.23 -0.32 26.03
C LYS A 885 20.34 -1.45 26.56
N ALA A 886 19.06 -1.18 26.81
CA ALA A 886 18.10 -2.18 27.26
C ALA A 886 17.59 -3.04 26.10
N ASP A 887 17.31 -4.32 26.39
CA ASP A 887 16.55 -5.17 25.48
C ASP A 887 15.13 -4.60 25.29
N LYS A 888 14.66 -4.58 24.05
CA LYS A 888 13.30 -4.15 23.67
C LYS A 888 12.21 -4.98 24.37
N HIS A 889 12.52 -6.22 24.77
CA HIS A 889 11.59 -7.13 25.44
C HIS A 889 11.82 -7.23 26.97
N SER A 890 12.66 -6.38 27.55
CA SER A 890 12.92 -6.42 29.00
C SER A 890 11.65 -6.09 29.82
N PRO A 891 11.30 -6.91 30.82
CA PRO A 891 10.19 -6.62 31.74
C PRO A 891 10.50 -5.39 32.62
N HIS A 892 11.77 -5.18 33.00
CA HIS A 892 12.18 -4.02 33.78
C HIS A 892 12.08 -2.72 32.97
N LEU A 893 12.34 -2.73 31.65
CA LEU A 893 12.13 -1.58 30.78
C LEU A 893 10.64 -1.22 30.66
N SER A 894 9.78 -2.22 30.52
CA SER A 894 8.33 -2.03 30.47
C SER A 894 7.79 -1.44 31.78
N ARG A 895 8.28 -1.96 32.92
CA ARG A 895 7.92 -1.45 34.24
C ARG A 895 8.46 -0.04 34.48
N LEU A 896 9.66 0.28 34.00
CA LEU A 896 10.26 1.61 34.12
C LEU A 896 9.43 2.68 33.36
N GLN A 897 8.95 2.33 32.15
CA GLN A 897 8.06 3.19 31.37
C GLN A 897 6.69 3.39 32.02
N GLU A 898 6.15 2.35 32.67
CA GLU A 898 4.94 2.46 33.48
C GLU A 898 5.15 3.39 34.68
N CYS A 899 6.25 3.23 35.42
CA CYS A 899 6.58 4.11 36.54
C CYS A 899 6.71 5.57 36.10
N SER A 900 7.33 5.86 34.96
CA SER A 900 7.45 7.22 34.42
C SER A 900 6.10 7.82 34.04
N ARG A 901 5.17 7.04 33.47
CA ARG A 901 3.80 7.50 33.23
C ARG A 901 3.10 7.85 34.53
N THR A 902 3.21 7.00 35.55
CA THR A 902 2.66 7.28 36.88
C THR A 902 3.24 8.57 37.46
N VAL A 903 4.56 8.81 37.35
CA VAL A 903 5.17 10.06 37.84
C VAL A 903 4.60 11.28 37.10
N ASN A 904 4.45 11.21 35.77
CA ASN A 904 3.87 12.31 34.99
C ASN A 904 2.41 12.59 35.36
N GLU A 905 1.59 11.55 35.55
CA GLU A 905 0.20 11.69 36.00
C GLU A 905 0.12 12.33 37.38
N ARG A 906 1.01 11.93 38.31
CA ARG A 906 1.07 12.52 39.66
C ARG A 906 1.55 13.97 39.65
N ALA A 907 2.55 14.30 38.83
CA ALA A 907 3.02 15.67 38.63
C ALA A 907 1.92 16.57 38.06
N ALA A 908 1.18 16.09 37.05
CA ALA A 908 0.04 16.80 36.49
C ALA A 908 -1.08 17.04 37.52
N SER A 909 -1.35 16.05 38.38
CA SER A 909 -2.29 16.21 39.49
C SER A 909 -1.83 17.27 40.50
N VAL A 910 -0.53 17.37 40.81
CA VAL A 910 -0.01 18.44 41.67
C VAL A 910 -0.22 19.80 41.02
N VAL A 911 0.09 19.96 39.74
CA VAL A 911 -0.15 21.22 39.00
C VAL A 911 -1.63 21.60 39.03
N ALA A 912 -2.54 20.66 38.78
CA ALA A 912 -3.98 20.90 38.81
C ALA A 912 -4.47 21.33 40.21
N SER A 913 -4.04 20.64 41.27
CA SER A 913 -4.38 21.00 42.65
C SER A 913 -3.81 22.36 43.04
N THR A 914 -2.59 22.67 42.62
CA THR A 914 -1.94 23.96 42.86
C THR A 914 -2.68 25.12 42.17
N LYS A 915 -3.06 24.96 40.90
CA LYS A 915 -3.86 25.96 40.17
C LYS A 915 -5.23 26.18 40.80
N SER A 916 -5.92 25.11 41.19
CA SER A 916 -7.22 25.23 41.87
C SER A 916 -7.10 25.92 43.24
N GLY A 917 -6.02 25.65 43.98
CA GLY A 917 -5.72 26.36 45.23
C GLY A 917 -5.42 27.85 45.02
N GLN A 918 -4.74 28.20 43.92
CA GLN A 918 -4.48 29.59 43.55
C GLN A 918 -5.79 30.35 43.25
N GLU A 919 -6.67 29.78 42.42
CA GLU A 919 -7.97 30.39 42.07
C GLU A 919 -8.85 30.66 43.31
N GLN A 920 -8.88 29.72 44.28
CA GLN A 920 -9.67 29.87 45.51
C GLN A 920 -9.15 30.96 46.45
N ILE A 921 -7.87 31.32 46.37
CA ILE A 921 -7.26 32.38 47.17
C ILE A 921 -7.45 33.74 46.47
N GLU A 922 -7.32 33.79 45.14
CA GLU A 922 -7.51 35.00 44.34
C GLU A 922 -8.97 35.51 44.36
N ASP A 923 -9.96 34.61 44.46
CA ASP A 923 -11.39 34.96 44.59
C ASP A 923 -11.74 35.73 45.89
N ARG A 924 -10.85 35.80 46.89
CA ARG A 924 -11.06 36.60 48.11
C ARG A 924 -10.81 38.09 47.92
N ASP A 925 -10.13 38.53 46.85
CA ASP A 925 -9.87 39.94 46.54
C ASP A 925 -10.90 40.51 45.55
N THR A 926 -12.19 40.31 45.84
CA THR A 926 -13.27 40.91 45.04
C THR A 926 -13.23 42.43 45.14
N MET A 927 -13.01 43.10 44.00
CA MET A 927 -12.88 44.55 43.91
C MET A 927 -14.17 45.26 44.35
N ASP A 928 -14.14 45.87 45.54
CA ASP A 928 -15.24 46.69 46.05
C ASP A 928 -15.18 48.11 45.47
N PHE A 929 -16.09 48.40 44.55
CA PHE A 929 -16.23 49.72 43.94
C PHE A 929 -17.21 50.64 44.69
N SER A 930 -17.82 50.16 45.79
CA SER A 930 -18.87 50.87 46.52
C SER A 930 -18.31 51.97 47.44
N GLY A 931 -17.83 53.05 46.81
CA GLY A 931 -17.31 54.23 47.53
C GLY A 931 -16.47 55.20 46.69
N LEU A 932 -16.22 54.88 45.42
CA LEU A 932 -15.34 55.67 44.55
C LEU A 932 -16.14 56.65 43.69
N SER A 933 -15.79 57.94 43.77
CA SER A 933 -16.29 58.95 42.81
C SER A 933 -15.76 58.66 41.39
N LEU A 934 -16.50 59.07 40.36
CA LEU A 934 -16.13 58.87 38.93
C LEU A 934 -14.69 59.28 38.60
N ILE A 935 -14.19 60.39 39.17
CA ILE A 935 -12.81 60.87 38.94
C ILE A 935 -11.77 59.96 39.60
N LYS A 936 -12.05 59.45 40.81
CA LYS A 936 -11.18 58.48 41.50
C LYS A 936 -11.15 57.13 40.78
N LEU A 937 -12.30 56.70 40.25
CA LEU A 937 -12.39 55.49 39.44
C LEU A 937 -11.58 55.64 38.14
N LYS A 938 -11.68 56.78 37.46
CA LYS A 938 -10.91 57.05 36.24
C LYS A 938 -9.40 57.16 36.50
N LYS A 939 -9.02 57.72 37.65
CA LYS A 939 -7.62 57.76 38.10
C LYS A 939 -7.10 56.34 38.38
N GLN A 940 -7.85 55.51 39.08
CA GLN A 940 -7.48 54.10 39.32
C GLN A 940 -7.43 53.31 38.02
N GLU A 941 -8.37 53.51 37.08
CA GLU A 941 -8.33 52.90 35.76
C GLU A 941 -7.01 53.24 35.03
N MET A 942 -6.61 54.50 35.05
CA MET A 942 -5.36 54.95 34.43
C MET A 942 -4.12 54.39 35.16
N GLU A 943 -4.12 54.33 36.49
CA GLU A 943 -3.07 53.70 37.28
C GLU A 943 -2.96 52.19 37.01
N THR A 944 -4.09 51.50 36.86
CA THR A 944 -4.14 50.08 36.46
C THR A 944 -3.63 49.89 35.04
N GLN A 945 -3.97 50.77 34.09
CA GLN A 945 -3.43 50.72 32.72
C GLN A 945 -1.91 50.90 32.69
N VAL A 946 -1.36 51.83 33.49
CA VAL A 946 0.09 51.97 33.66
C VAL A 946 0.69 50.67 34.22
N ARG A 947 0.04 50.08 35.22
CA ARG A 947 0.50 48.83 35.83
C ARG A 947 0.49 47.66 34.85
N VAL A 948 -0.50 47.57 33.97
CA VAL A 948 -0.56 46.56 32.90
C VAL A 948 0.66 46.71 31.98
N LEU A 949 0.97 47.92 31.52
CA LEU A 949 2.12 48.17 30.66
C LEU A 949 3.46 47.84 31.33
N GLU A 950 3.61 48.12 32.63
CA GLU A 950 4.79 47.73 33.41
C GLU A 950 4.94 46.21 33.49
N LEU A 951 3.84 45.48 33.72
CA LEU A 951 3.82 44.02 33.81
C LEU A 951 4.10 43.37 32.46
N GLU A 952 3.55 43.89 31.36
CA GLU A 952 3.84 43.42 29.99
C GLU A 952 5.32 43.57 29.65
N LYS A 953 5.92 44.72 29.99
CA LYS A 953 7.36 44.95 29.81
C LYS A 953 8.19 43.97 30.64
N THR A 954 7.81 43.74 31.88
CA THR A 954 8.52 42.81 32.78
C THR A 954 8.42 41.37 32.29
N LEU A 955 7.24 40.96 31.79
CA LEU A 955 7.01 39.64 31.19
C LEU A 955 7.93 39.40 29.98
N GLU A 956 8.08 40.40 29.10
CA GLU A 956 8.93 40.29 27.93
C GLU A 956 10.41 40.11 28.31
N VAL A 957 10.89 40.86 29.31
CA VAL A 957 12.26 40.74 29.83
C VAL A 957 12.50 39.33 30.40
N GLU A 958 11.57 38.80 31.20
CA GLU A 958 11.71 37.46 31.77
C GLU A 958 11.62 36.35 30.70
N ARG A 959 10.84 36.53 29.62
CA ARG A 959 10.81 35.61 28.48
C ARG A 959 12.14 35.53 27.75
N VAL A 960 12.77 36.69 27.49
CA VAL A 960 14.10 36.75 26.86
C VAL A 960 15.12 36.05 27.75
N ARG A 961 15.13 36.38 29.06
CA ARG A 961 16.02 35.77 30.04
C ARG A 961 15.82 34.26 30.15
N LEU A 962 14.59 33.76 30.16
CA LEU A 962 14.29 32.33 30.14
C LEU A 962 14.82 31.65 28.87
N GLY A 963 14.70 32.33 27.72
CA GLY A 963 15.28 31.88 26.45
C GLY A 963 16.81 31.78 26.51
N GLU A 964 17.49 32.75 27.12
CA GLU A 964 18.94 32.74 27.35
C GLU A 964 19.37 31.62 28.29
N LEU A 965 18.66 31.43 29.41
CA LEU A 965 18.91 30.33 30.36
C LEU A 965 18.74 28.96 29.68
N ARG A 966 17.71 28.79 28.84
CA ARG A 966 17.52 27.56 28.04
C ARG A 966 18.67 27.34 27.06
N LYS A 967 19.13 28.38 26.37
CA LYS A 967 20.31 28.30 25.48
C LYS A 967 21.55 27.87 26.24
N GLN A 968 21.82 28.46 27.40
CA GLN A 968 22.95 28.08 28.26
C GLN A 968 22.82 26.64 28.77
N HIS A 969 21.60 26.20 29.13
CA HIS A 969 21.34 24.82 29.53
C HIS A 969 21.66 23.82 28.41
N TYR A 970 21.32 24.12 27.15
CA TYR A 970 21.70 23.27 26.01
C TYR A 970 23.21 23.24 25.76
N VAL A 971 23.90 24.37 25.96
CA VAL A 971 25.36 24.47 25.82
C VAL A 971 26.06 23.67 26.92
N LEU A 972 25.56 23.69 28.16
CA LEU A 972 26.12 22.94 29.29
C LEU A 972 25.76 21.44 29.25
N ALA A 973 24.56 21.08 28.77
CA ALA A 973 24.13 19.70 28.60
C ALA A 973 24.84 18.98 27.42
N GLY A 974 25.44 19.74 26.49
CA GLY A 974 26.41 19.26 25.52
C GLY A 974 27.84 19.39 26.06
N VAL A 975 28.33 18.39 26.79
CA VAL A 975 29.70 18.41 27.35
C VAL A 975 30.75 18.68 26.27
N MET A 976 31.43 19.82 26.43
CA MET A 976 32.79 20.19 25.99
C MET A 976 33.14 20.12 24.49
N GLY A 977 32.85 21.22 23.80
CA GLY A 977 33.68 21.73 22.69
C GLY A 977 34.41 22.99 23.15
N THR A 978 35.66 22.83 23.59
CA THR A 978 36.74 23.84 23.73
C THR A 978 36.32 25.30 24.02
N SER A 979 36.40 25.72 25.28
CA SER A 979 36.63 27.12 25.62
C SER A 979 38.14 27.41 25.56
N SER A 980 38.62 27.98 24.45
CA SER A 980 39.87 28.74 24.48
C SER A 980 39.57 30.11 25.08
N GLU A 981 40.10 30.36 26.29
CA GLU A 981 40.21 31.70 26.85
C GLU A 981 41.08 32.56 25.92
N GLU A 982 40.52 33.62 25.33
CA GLU A 982 41.33 34.76 24.86
C GLU A 982 40.63 36.08 25.21
N GLU A 983 41.43 36.95 25.84
CA GLU A 983 41.08 38.29 26.30
C GLU A 983 40.62 39.26 25.20
N PRO A 984 39.89 40.35 25.54
CA PRO A 984 39.39 41.31 24.57
C PRO A 984 40.45 42.38 24.25
N SER A 985 41.04 42.35 23.07
CA SER A 985 41.84 43.46 22.54
C SER A 985 41.25 44.07 21.26
N ARG A 986 41.09 45.40 21.30
CA ARG A 986 40.50 46.29 20.25
C ARG A 986 41.24 46.19 18.90
N PRO A 987 40.55 46.36 17.75
CA PRO A 987 41.20 46.60 16.48
C PRO A 987 41.27 48.10 16.12
N SER A 988 42.43 48.54 15.65
CA SER A 988 42.68 49.72 14.78
C SER A 988 44.13 49.62 14.25
N PRO A 989 44.52 50.26 13.14
CA PRO A 989 44.05 50.14 11.76
C PRO A 989 45.19 49.74 10.76
N VAL A 990 44.79 49.48 9.51
CA VAL A 990 45.57 49.06 8.30
C VAL A 990 46.86 49.87 7.99
N PRO A 991 47.83 49.36 7.17
CA PRO A 991 47.81 49.67 5.72
C PRO A 991 48.40 48.61 4.73
N ARG A 992 47.63 48.38 3.65
CA ARG A 992 47.88 48.15 2.20
C ARG A 992 49.26 47.74 1.62
N SER A 993 49.21 46.80 0.65
CA SER A 993 49.62 46.91 -0.80
C SER A 993 50.09 45.54 -1.34
N GLY A 994 49.75 45.01 -2.53
CA GLY A 994 48.95 45.45 -3.67
C GLY A 994 48.97 44.40 -4.83
N ALA A 995 47.91 44.39 -5.66
CA ALA A 995 47.85 44.30 -7.14
C ALA A 995 48.62 43.15 -7.87
N THR A 996 48.14 42.37 -8.86
CA THR A 996 47.05 42.34 -9.87
C THR A 996 47.02 40.90 -10.47
N LYS A 997 45.98 40.32 -11.11
CA LYS A 997 45.35 40.62 -12.43
C LYS A 997 44.19 39.62 -12.68
N LYS A 998 43.09 40.06 -13.33
CA LYS A 998 41.95 39.26 -13.84
C LYS A 998 42.14 38.82 -15.31
N PRO A 999 41.44 37.77 -15.78
CA PRO A 999 40.93 37.62 -17.16
C PRO A 999 39.37 37.53 -17.18
N PRO A 1000 38.65 37.50 -18.33
CA PRO A 1000 37.68 38.54 -18.71
C PRO A 1000 36.18 38.15 -18.64
N LEU A 1001 35.34 39.19 -18.78
CA LEU A 1001 33.87 39.19 -18.79
C LEU A 1001 33.26 38.53 -20.05
N ALA A 1002 32.25 37.70 -19.86
CA ALA A 1002 31.35 37.21 -20.92
C ALA A 1002 30.31 38.29 -21.30
N GLN A 1003 30.08 38.44 -22.60
CA GLN A 1003 29.19 39.42 -23.21
C GLN A 1003 27.69 39.09 -22.98
N LYS A 1004 26.88 40.13 -22.81
CA LYS A 1004 25.40 40.06 -22.85
C LYS A 1004 24.90 39.94 -24.29
N PRO A 1005 23.86 39.14 -24.58
CA PRO A 1005 23.20 39.16 -25.88
C PRO A 1005 22.32 40.42 -26.03
N ASN A 1006 22.40 41.01 -27.21
CA ASN A 1006 21.71 42.23 -27.64
C ASN A 1006 20.34 41.84 -28.24
N ILE A 1007 19.24 42.35 -27.69
CA ILE A 1007 17.88 42.18 -28.26
C ILE A 1007 17.45 43.52 -28.86
N ALA A 1008 17.18 43.52 -30.17
CA ALA A 1008 16.70 44.67 -30.94
C ALA A 1008 15.22 45.00 -30.65
N PRO A 1009 14.77 46.26 -30.84
CA PRO A 1009 13.44 46.71 -30.45
C PRO A 1009 12.37 46.31 -31.47
N ARG A 1010 11.18 45.92 -30.99
CA ARG A 1010 9.98 45.68 -31.80
C ARG A 1010 9.36 47.02 -32.22
N GLN A 1011 9.09 47.15 -33.51
CA GLN A 1011 8.25 48.20 -34.11
C GLN A 1011 6.77 47.83 -34.04
N ASP A 1012 5.95 48.86 -33.80
CA ASP A 1012 4.50 48.89 -34.02
C ASP A 1012 4.13 48.59 -35.47
N ASN A 1013 2.98 47.93 -35.69
CA ASN A 1013 2.05 48.32 -36.75
C ASN A 1013 0.66 47.64 -36.64
N GLN A 1014 -0.33 48.53 -36.47
CA GLN A 1014 -1.63 48.68 -37.15
C GLN A 1014 -2.38 47.46 -37.74
N LEU A 1015 -3.62 47.34 -37.23
CA LEU A 1015 -4.90 47.13 -37.94
C LEU A 1015 -4.88 46.79 -39.43
N ASP A 1016 -5.52 45.68 -39.81
CA ASP A 1016 -6.42 45.68 -40.97
C ASP A 1016 -7.57 44.67 -40.88
N LYS A 1017 -8.68 45.03 -41.55
CA LYS A 1017 -10.02 44.41 -41.55
C LYS A 1017 -10.20 43.38 -42.70
N LYS A 1018 -11.25 42.54 -42.55
CA LYS A 1018 -12.01 41.76 -43.57
C LYS A 1018 -11.29 40.54 -44.16
N ASP A 1019 -11.89 39.40 -44.52
CA ASP A 1019 -13.23 38.78 -44.59
C ASP A 1019 -12.94 37.25 -44.33
N GLY A 1020 -13.76 36.40 -43.71
CA GLY A 1020 -15.09 35.94 -44.12
C GLY A 1020 -15.27 34.44 -43.81
N VAL A 1021 -16.52 34.08 -43.50
CA VAL A 1021 -17.20 32.78 -43.75
C VAL A 1021 -16.98 31.57 -42.82
N TYR A 1022 -17.99 31.37 -41.96
CA TYR A 1022 -18.71 30.13 -41.59
C TYR A 1022 -18.08 28.73 -41.81
N SER A 1023 -18.13 27.92 -40.73
CA SER A 1023 -18.97 26.71 -40.69
C SER A 1023 -18.99 26.11 -39.29
N ALA A 1024 -20.14 26.20 -38.61
CA ALA A 1024 -20.50 25.34 -37.49
C ALA A 1024 -20.97 23.99 -38.04
N GLN A 1025 -20.44 22.89 -37.49
CA GLN A 1025 -21.10 21.59 -37.60
C GLN A 1025 -21.46 21.06 -36.22
N LEU A 1026 -22.72 20.71 -36.15
CA LEU A 1026 -23.49 20.22 -35.03
C LEU A 1026 -23.59 18.68 -35.17
N VAL A 1027 -23.78 18.05 -34.02
CA VAL A 1027 -24.44 16.78 -33.71
C VAL A 1027 -23.72 15.41 -33.79
N ASN A 1028 -24.01 14.66 -32.71
CA ASN A 1028 -24.20 13.21 -32.52
C ASN A 1028 -22.92 12.37 -32.34
N TYR A 1029 -22.69 11.63 -31.25
CA TYR A 1029 -23.53 11.05 -30.18
C TYR A 1029 -22.87 11.21 -28.81
#